data_AF-A0A7Z8QZN7-F1
#
_entry.id   AF-A0A7Z8QZN7-F1
#
_cell.length_a   1.000
_cell.length_b   1.000
_cell.length_c   1.000
_cell.angle_alpha   90.00
_cell.angle_beta   90.00
_cell.angle_gamma   90.00
#
_symmetry.space_group_name_H-M   'P 1'
#
loop_
_entity.id
_entity.type
_entity.pdbx_description
1 polymer ?
#
loop_
_entity_poly.entity_id
_entity_poly.type
_entity_poly.pdbx_seq_one_letter_code
_entity_poly.pdbx_strand_id
1 'polypeptide(L)'
;MGSNIADLFVVKKGKNGQTDCSNVSLRFRKHESAFAMFLEPASNYLAGGYEFFYEYDQSGRNRADYVRAARDTRFRMHEKFTRTLESDSKKYSYKPYRSEMHSAWSLVYPLLSVGQQAKIMGWAQDRPDIAENFANYIKAGFLFASPVMVEIYAWFTEYNRGNTITDVQKKNIQFISFVSPKLKTSLLLSYFSSALDTFDTLCEKIIDHKLGEWEKEWRSLTSLQNPAWYASGKSGNRQRLILGFNSPFYPNVLVSTSVFQEGVNLHLQCRKVHHYGIAGSPGNNEQRVGRVDRLFGKVNELLKVDGLAELEINYPFLKSSVDEDQVASFIARKFQVEDRMDNCTQSSFDKSVELTRENWHDFLRKPITTTGKELSVKDPYEATFDSLMPQYSYVPFESHDSLDVTNHIASLFGEILDATDDILYGIKENKHNPNAIFLIDPAVRHNDISRRQPVLVEQHFSAKFSALVKGTVYYVSFTSPLASKENLNNSGGDYESHLFSLAKKITRRCPLVRIVINEDAQYSHFYLHARVDLPIFVGSGYLSMLSKNELNIAFQQLKVFSDQFELGLFEGKQDLTVPQLRLSKYIEDADPAKYRINKTFSTENNVRRWERLSSSCGDSEHLYSEISVTSFDKKHSASVKEMQQHSLFIKTLITNGLSPFVNFSPLGTDYVHAGIGYPSGDIQDDERILLERWFDYVGAG
;
A
#
# COMPACT_ATOMS: atom_id res chain seq x y z
N MET A 1 7.30 -11.81 -31.85
CA MET A 1 7.35 -10.57 -32.67
C MET A 1 8.71 -9.95 -32.46
N GLY A 2 9.56 -9.87 -33.48
CA GLY A 2 10.84 -9.15 -33.46
C GLY A 2 10.77 -8.04 -34.50
N SER A 3 11.37 -6.87 -34.24
CA SER A 3 11.55 -5.88 -35.29
C SER A 3 12.57 -6.41 -36.31
N ASN A 4 12.09 -6.79 -37.49
CA ASN A 4 12.95 -7.24 -38.59
C ASN A 4 13.99 -6.16 -38.99
N ILE A 5 13.72 -4.89 -38.70
CA ILE A 5 14.61 -3.77 -39.04
C ILE A 5 15.77 -3.68 -38.05
N ALA A 6 15.50 -3.73 -36.74
CA ALA A 6 16.56 -3.63 -35.73
C ALA A 6 17.52 -4.83 -35.80
N ASP A 7 16.99 -5.99 -36.18
CA ASP A 7 17.76 -7.19 -36.48
C ASP A 7 18.82 -6.99 -37.57
N LEU A 8 18.66 -6.03 -38.49
CA LEU A 8 19.65 -5.73 -39.52
C LEU A 8 20.93 -5.12 -38.95
N PHE A 9 20.90 -4.50 -37.78
CA PHE A 9 22.06 -3.77 -37.22
C PHE A 9 22.97 -4.63 -36.33
N VAL A 10 22.62 -5.92 -36.18
CA VAL A 10 23.28 -6.84 -35.25
C VAL A 10 23.77 -8.09 -35.98
N VAL A 11 24.99 -8.52 -35.67
CA VAL A 11 25.59 -9.70 -36.28
C VAL A 11 25.00 -10.95 -35.63
N LYS A 12 24.27 -11.78 -36.40
CA LYS A 12 23.73 -13.06 -35.92
C LYS A 12 24.63 -14.22 -36.36
N LYS A 13 24.95 -15.13 -35.43
CA LYS A 13 25.60 -16.40 -35.78
C LYS A 13 24.58 -17.31 -36.49
N GLY A 14 24.88 -17.74 -37.72
CA GLY A 14 24.16 -18.83 -38.41
C GLY A 14 23.08 -18.46 -39.44
N LYS A 15 22.71 -17.18 -39.64
CA LYS A 15 21.82 -16.74 -40.73
C LYS A 15 22.47 -15.60 -41.52
N ASN A 16 22.86 -15.84 -42.77
CA ASN A 16 23.24 -14.87 -43.81
C ASN A 16 24.27 -13.76 -43.45
N GLY A 17 25.34 -14.09 -42.71
CA GLY A 17 26.52 -13.22 -42.61
C GLY A 17 26.26 -11.80 -42.04
N GLN A 18 27.20 -10.88 -42.29
CA GLN A 18 27.05 -9.46 -41.93
C GLN A 18 26.22 -8.74 -42.99
N THR A 19 25.16 -8.06 -42.58
CA THR A 19 24.39 -7.14 -43.44
C THR A 19 25.15 -5.82 -43.64
N ASP A 20 24.78 -5.03 -44.64
CA ASP A 20 25.30 -3.67 -44.80
C ASP A 20 25.05 -2.79 -43.56
N CYS A 21 23.82 -2.83 -43.01
CA CYS A 21 23.47 -2.12 -41.77
C CYS A 21 24.37 -2.52 -40.59
N SER A 22 24.65 -3.81 -40.41
CA SER A 22 25.54 -4.29 -39.35
C SER A 22 26.99 -3.87 -39.56
N ASN A 23 27.45 -3.80 -40.82
CA ASN A 23 28.78 -3.30 -41.18
C ASN A 23 28.93 -1.81 -40.88
N VAL A 24 27.93 -1.00 -41.24
CA VAL A 24 27.90 0.42 -40.89
C VAL A 24 27.87 0.59 -39.37
N SER A 25 27.00 -0.10 -38.67
CA SER A 25 26.95 -0.04 -37.20
C SER A 25 28.27 -0.48 -36.54
N LEU A 26 29.01 -1.44 -37.10
CA LEU A 26 30.35 -1.80 -36.63
C LEU A 26 31.35 -0.63 -36.77
N ARG A 27 31.24 0.23 -37.80
CA ARG A 27 32.10 1.42 -37.95
C ARG A 27 31.90 2.44 -36.84
N PHE A 28 30.72 2.49 -36.22
CA PHE A 28 30.42 3.39 -35.09
C PHE A 28 30.69 2.75 -33.72
N ARG A 29 31.18 1.49 -33.68
CA ARG A 29 31.43 0.73 -32.44
C ARG A 29 32.89 0.34 -32.26
N LYS A 30 33.60 0.01 -33.34
CA LYS A 30 34.98 -0.47 -33.31
C LYS A 30 35.95 0.63 -32.92
N HIS A 31 36.84 0.34 -31.98
CA HIS A 31 37.86 1.25 -31.47
C HIS A 31 38.79 1.79 -32.57
N GLU A 32 39.04 0.98 -33.60
CA GLU A 32 39.93 1.29 -34.71
C GLU A 32 39.27 2.13 -35.81
N SER A 33 37.99 2.41 -35.70
CA SER A 33 37.25 3.20 -36.68
C SER A 33 37.12 4.65 -36.22
N ALA A 34 37.57 5.60 -37.05
CA ALA A 34 37.41 7.02 -36.75
C ALA A 34 35.92 7.42 -36.58
N PHE A 35 35.00 6.73 -37.27
CA PHE A 35 33.55 6.95 -37.12
C PHE A 35 33.01 6.60 -35.73
N ALA A 36 33.70 5.77 -34.94
CA ALA A 36 33.28 5.50 -33.57
C ALA A 36 33.33 6.74 -32.68
N MET A 37 34.24 7.69 -32.97
CA MET A 37 34.33 8.99 -32.29
C MET A 37 33.02 9.79 -32.33
N PHE A 38 32.18 9.57 -33.34
CA PHE A 38 30.90 10.27 -33.45
C PHE A 38 30.00 10.02 -32.23
N LEU A 39 30.06 8.83 -31.64
CA LEU A 39 29.27 8.44 -30.46
C LEU A 39 30.05 8.51 -29.14
N GLU A 40 31.30 8.98 -29.18
CA GLU A 40 32.06 9.22 -27.96
C GLU A 40 31.62 10.54 -27.30
N PRO A 41 31.78 10.66 -25.98
CA PRO A 41 31.84 11.94 -25.31
C PRO A 41 32.68 12.98 -26.03
N ALA A 42 32.27 14.26 -26.02
CA ALA A 42 33.20 15.40 -26.12
C ALA A 42 34.28 15.33 -25.02
N SER A 43 35.47 15.87 -25.30
CA SER A 43 36.65 15.75 -24.43
C SER A 43 36.47 16.38 -23.05
N ASN A 44 35.65 17.42 -22.95
CA ASN A 44 35.30 18.10 -21.69
C ASN A 44 33.86 17.85 -21.26
N TYR A 45 33.21 16.81 -21.79
CA TYR A 45 31.78 16.52 -21.59
C TYR A 45 30.78 17.56 -22.12
N LEU A 46 31.26 18.64 -22.76
CA LEU A 46 30.45 19.72 -23.31
C LEU A 46 30.59 19.75 -24.84
N ALA A 47 31.53 20.53 -25.36
CA ALA A 47 31.76 20.73 -26.79
C ALA A 47 33.21 20.60 -27.27
N GLY A 48 34.14 20.25 -26.38
CA GLY A 48 35.54 20.05 -26.72
C GLY A 48 35.75 18.86 -27.67
N GLY A 49 36.72 18.96 -28.56
CA GLY A 49 37.16 17.88 -29.42
C GLY A 49 38.49 17.26 -28.96
N TYR A 50 39.05 16.43 -29.82
CA TYR A 50 40.24 15.63 -29.54
C TYR A 50 41.38 15.97 -30.49
N GLU A 51 42.60 16.04 -29.95
CA GLU A 51 43.79 16.47 -30.69
C GLU A 51 44.66 15.31 -31.20
N PHE A 52 44.54 14.12 -30.60
CA PHE A 52 45.33 12.95 -30.98
C PHE A 52 44.56 11.64 -30.85
N PHE A 53 45.09 10.60 -31.49
CA PHE A 53 44.67 9.21 -31.32
C PHE A 53 45.88 8.32 -31.05
N TYR A 54 45.64 7.10 -30.60
CA TYR A 54 46.72 6.13 -30.40
C TYR A 54 46.93 5.25 -31.62
N GLU A 55 48.17 4.82 -31.82
CA GLU A 55 48.55 3.79 -32.78
C GLU A 55 49.38 2.71 -32.08
N TYR A 56 49.03 1.45 -32.28
CA TYR A 56 49.75 0.28 -31.74
C TYR A 56 50.03 -0.75 -32.82
N ASP A 57 51.10 -1.53 -32.66
CA ASP A 57 51.40 -2.66 -33.55
C ASP A 57 50.52 -3.87 -33.21
N GLN A 58 49.91 -4.44 -34.22
CA GLN A 58 49.20 -5.71 -34.12
C GLN A 58 49.62 -6.62 -35.26
N SER A 59 50.49 -7.59 -34.95
CA SER A 59 51.00 -8.57 -35.92
C SER A 59 51.70 -7.91 -37.12
N GLY A 60 52.54 -6.89 -36.87
CA GLY A 60 53.30 -6.19 -37.91
C GLY A 60 52.48 -5.18 -38.73
N ARG A 61 51.26 -4.84 -38.28
CA ARG A 61 50.43 -3.78 -38.86
C ARG A 61 50.07 -2.78 -37.79
N ASN A 62 50.33 -1.51 -38.08
CA ASN A 62 49.89 -0.40 -37.23
C ASN A 62 48.36 -0.27 -37.28
N ARG A 63 47.73 -0.25 -36.11
CA ARG A 63 46.30 -0.07 -35.91
C ARG A 63 46.06 1.18 -35.07
N ALA A 64 45.11 2.00 -35.52
CA ALA A 64 44.62 3.13 -34.73
C ALA A 64 43.71 2.63 -33.59
N ASP A 65 43.68 3.34 -32.47
CA ASP A 65 42.75 3.18 -31.36
C ASP A 65 42.22 4.55 -30.96
N TYR A 66 41.13 4.96 -31.63
CA TYR A 66 40.54 6.28 -31.49
C TYR A 66 39.75 6.38 -30.18
N VAL A 67 38.90 5.38 -29.91
CA VAL A 67 38.02 5.36 -28.74
C VAL A 67 38.81 5.35 -27.43
N ARG A 68 39.91 4.57 -27.37
CA ARG A 68 40.74 4.57 -26.17
C ARG A 68 41.46 5.90 -25.96
N ALA A 69 42.04 6.48 -27.01
CA ALA A 69 42.69 7.78 -26.89
C ALA A 69 41.71 8.86 -26.42
N ALA A 70 40.46 8.82 -26.92
CA ALA A 70 39.39 9.71 -26.48
C ALA A 70 39.08 9.54 -24.99
N ARG A 71 38.85 8.30 -24.54
CA ARG A 71 38.61 7.97 -23.13
C ARG A 71 39.76 8.44 -22.24
N ASP A 72 41.00 8.08 -22.58
CA ASP A 72 42.17 8.41 -21.77
C ASP A 72 42.42 9.93 -21.74
N THR A 73 42.07 10.66 -22.80
CA THR A 73 42.09 12.13 -22.81
C THR A 73 41.15 12.69 -21.74
N ARG A 74 39.90 12.22 -21.69
CA ARG A 74 38.95 12.63 -20.64
C ARG A 74 39.43 12.22 -19.24
N PHE A 75 39.93 11.00 -19.12
CA PHE A 75 40.32 10.45 -17.81
C PHE A 75 41.51 11.18 -17.22
N ARG A 76 42.44 11.68 -18.04
CA ARG A 76 43.56 12.52 -17.58
C ARG A 76 43.12 13.89 -17.08
N MET A 77 41.96 14.39 -17.50
CA MET A 77 41.45 15.69 -17.05
C MET A 77 40.87 15.65 -15.64
N HIS A 78 40.64 14.47 -15.07
CA HIS A 78 40.01 14.32 -13.76
C HIS A 78 40.70 13.24 -12.90
N GLU A 79 41.19 13.62 -11.72
CA GLU A 79 41.88 12.72 -10.77
C GLU A 79 41.05 11.46 -10.41
N LYS A 80 39.72 11.57 -10.48
CA LYS A 80 38.78 10.50 -10.17
C LYS A 80 38.97 9.25 -11.05
N PHE A 81 39.55 9.39 -12.24
CA PHE A 81 39.75 8.30 -13.20
C PHE A 81 41.19 7.78 -13.27
N THR A 82 42.12 8.35 -12.49
CA THR A 82 43.57 8.09 -12.62
C THR A 82 43.94 6.61 -12.44
N ARG A 83 43.24 5.89 -11.54
CA ARG A 83 43.50 4.46 -11.28
C ARG A 83 43.16 3.53 -12.46
N THR A 84 42.34 3.98 -13.41
CA THR A 84 41.87 3.13 -14.53
C THR A 84 42.79 3.19 -15.76
N LEU A 85 43.81 4.05 -15.76
CA LEU A 85 44.75 4.21 -16.88
C LEU A 85 45.86 3.14 -16.92
N GLU A 86 46.05 2.35 -15.85
CA GLU A 86 47.29 1.60 -15.60
C GLU A 86 47.38 0.18 -16.20
N SER A 87 46.35 -0.35 -16.87
CA SER A 87 46.32 -1.78 -17.27
C SER A 87 46.30 -2.06 -18.78
N ASP A 88 47.41 -1.87 -19.50
CA ASP A 88 47.54 -2.52 -20.82
C ASP A 88 48.96 -2.99 -21.18
N SER A 89 49.00 -4.14 -21.85
CA SER A 89 50.20 -4.77 -22.40
C SER A 89 50.61 -4.19 -23.76
N LYS A 90 49.72 -3.46 -24.46
CA LYS A 90 50.02 -2.83 -25.75
C LYS A 90 50.89 -1.57 -25.60
N LYS A 91 51.91 -1.46 -26.44
CA LYS A 91 52.72 -0.24 -26.58
C LYS A 91 52.05 0.70 -27.58
N TYR A 92 51.57 1.84 -27.07
CA TYR A 92 50.90 2.86 -27.88
C TYR A 92 51.85 4.01 -28.25
N SER A 93 51.70 4.54 -29.46
CA SER A 93 52.29 5.79 -29.93
C SER A 93 51.20 6.85 -30.16
N TYR A 94 51.51 8.11 -29.87
CA TYR A 94 50.58 9.23 -30.02
C TYR A 94 50.66 9.76 -31.46
N LYS A 95 49.51 9.92 -32.12
CA LYS A 95 49.40 10.47 -33.47
C LYS A 95 48.46 11.68 -33.45
N PRO A 96 48.90 12.86 -33.90
CA PRO A 96 48.04 14.03 -33.94
C PRO A 96 46.96 13.86 -35.02
N TYR A 97 45.78 14.40 -34.77
CA TYR A 97 44.81 14.65 -35.84
C TYR A 97 45.25 15.85 -36.67
N ARG A 98 44.85 15.88 -37.95
CA ARG A 98 45.10 17.05 -38.82
C ARG A 98 44.31 18.30 -38.42
N SER A 99 43.18 18.09 -37.76
CA SER A 99 42.34 19.11 -37.15
C SER A 99 41.63 18.47 -35.96
N GLU A 100 41.16 19.30 -35.03
CA GLU A 100 40.42 18.83 -33.86
C GLU A 100 39.24 17.93 -34.28
N MET A 101 39.15 16.76 -33.64
CA MET A 101 38.15 15.75 -33.93
C MET A 101 36.98 15.89 -32.95
N HIS A 102 35.81 16.25 -33.44
CA HIS A 102 34.62 16.43 -32.62
C HIS A 102 33.73 15.17 -32.59
N SER A 103 32.85 15.08 -31.59
CA SER A 103 31.82 14.04 -31.52
C SER A 103 30.42 14.64 -31.69
N ALA A 104 29.38 13.80 -31.80
CA ALA A 104 28.00 14.26 -31.79
C ALA A 104 27.66 15.08 -30.54
N TRP A 105 28.34 14.85 -29.42
CA TRP A 105 28.12 15.60 -28.18
C TRP A 105 28.36 17.08 -28.33
N SER A 106 29.44 17.44 -29.04
CA SER A 106 29.78 18.84 -29.30
C SER A 106 28.75 19.58 -30.14
N LEU A 107 27.99 18.85 -30.95
CA LEU A 107 26.92 19.40 -31.77
C LEU A 107 25.59 19.45 -31.01
N VAL A 108 25.38 18.49 -30.11
CA VAL A 108 24.15 18.37 -29.31
C VAL A 108 24.12 19.37 -28.17
N TYR A 109 25.22 19.54 -27.42
CA TYR A 109 25.27 20.39 -26.24
C TYR A 109 24.76 21.84 -26.49
N PRO A 110 25.16 22.53 -27.57
CA PRO A 110 24.65 23.87 -27.88
C PRO A 110 23.16 23.92 -28.22
N LEU A 111 22.54 22.78 -28.55
CA LEU A 111 21.12 22.67 -28.92
C LEU A 111 20.23 22.30 -27.74
N LEU A 112 20.80 21.97 -26.57
CA LEU A 112 20.05 21.65 -25.36
C LEU A 112 19.41 22.89 -24.74
N SER A 113 18.37 22.69 -23.95
CA SER A 113 17.80 23.77 -23.13
C SER A 113 18.79 24.28 -22.08
N VAL A 114 18.59 25.51 -21.60
CA VAL A 114 19.47 26.12 -20.58
C VAL A 114 19.62 25.22 -19.33
N GLY A 115 18.51 24.62 -18.86
CA GLY A 115 18.54 23.70 -17.72
C GLY A 115 19.34 22.42 -17.99
N GLN A 116 19.21 21.86 -19.19
CA GLN A 116 19.98 20.68 -19.61
C GLN A 116 21.47 20.99 -19.79
N GLN A 117 21.80 22.16 -20.34
CA GLN A 117 23.20 22.63 -20.44
C GLN A 117 23.84 22.80 -19.06
N ALA A 118 23.12 23.44 -18.13
CA ALA A 118 23.57 23.62 -16.76
C ALA A 118 23.79 22.27 -16.04
N LYS A 119 22.89 21.30 -16.26
CA LYS A 119 22.98 19.96 -15.70
C LYS A 119 24.25 19.21 -16.15
N ILE A 120 24.51 19.18 -17.46
CA ILE A 120 25.75 18.56 -17.99
C ILE A 120 26.98 19.32 -17.51
N MET A 121 26.93 20.67 -17.48
CA MET A 121 28.05 21.49 -17.00
C MET A 121 28.40 21.17 -15.55
N GLY A 122 27.40 21.06 -14.66
CA GLY A 122 27.62 20.66 -13.27
C GLY A 122 28.21 19.24 -13.16
N TRP A 123 27.76 18.28 -13.98
CA TRP A 123 28.38 16.96 -14.02
C TRP A 123 29.82 17.01 -14.54
N ALA A 124 30.10 17.75 -15.61
CA ALA A 124 31.43 17.87 -16.18
C ALA A 124 32.45 18.45 -15.18
N GLN A 125 32.03 19.40 -14.35
CA GLN A 125 32.89 20.07 -13.37
C GLN A 125 33.02 19.28 -12.06
N ASP A 126 31.90 18.91 -11.46
CA ASP A 126 31.87 18.41 -10.07
C ASP A 126 31.80 16.88 -10.00
N ARG A 127 31.16 16.26 -11.00
CA ARG A 127 30.79 14.83 -11.01
C ARG A 127 31.05 14.16 -12.36
N PRO A 128 32.30 14.16 -12.86
CA PRO A 128 32.63 13.63 -14.19
C PRO A 128 32.31 12.14 -14.30
N ASP A 129 32.26 11.42 -13.17
CA ASP A 129 31.75 10.05 -13.09
C ASP A 129 30.30 9.92 -13.59
N ILE A 130 29.44 10.88 -13.26
CA ILE A 130 28.05 10.89 -13.73
C ILE A 130 28.00 11.19 -15.23
N ALA A 131 28.79 12.16 -15.70
CA ALA A 131 28.85 12.51 -17.11
C ALA A 131 29.33 11.33 -17.98
N GLU A 132 30.36 10.60 -17.53
CA GLU A 132 30.84 9.39 -18.21
C GLU A 132 29.80 8.26 -18.19
N ASN A 133 29.13 8.04 -17.05
CA ASN A 133 28.08 7.03 -16.96
C ASN A 133 26.90 7.33 -17.89
N PHE A 134 26.45 8.59 -17.91
CA PHE A 134 25.40 9.06 -18.81
C PHE A 134 25.79 8.88 -20.28
N ALA A 135 27.05 9.14 -20.64
CA ALA A 135 27.51 8.90 -21.99
C ALA A 135 27.50 7.41 -22.37
N ASN A 136 27.93 6.54 -21.46
CA ASN A 136 27.88 5.09 -21.67
C ASN A 136 26.43 4.60 -21.84
N TYR A 137 25.51 5.16 -21.07
CA TYR A 137 24.07 4.90 -21.16
C TYR A 137 23.48 5.33 -22.51
N ILE A 138 23.71 6.59 -22.92
CA ILE A 138 23.28 7.14 -24.21
C ILE A 138 23.84 6.33 -25.37
N LYS A 139 25.15 6.04 -25.36
CA LYS A 139 25.82 5.29 -26.41
C LYS A 139 25.22 3.89 -26.57
N ALA A 140 24.98 3.19 -25.47
CA ALA A 140 24.32 1.88 -25.50
C ALA A 140 22.88 1.97 -26.06
N GLY A 141 22.11 2.96 -25.62
CA GLY A 141 20.74 3.18 -26.10
C GLY A 141 20.67 3.53 -27.58
N PHE A 142 21.53 4.43 -28.06
CA PHE A 142 21.62 4.82 -29.48
C PHE A 142 21.96 3.66 -30.39
N LEU A 143 22.93 2.84 -29.98
CA LEU A 143 23.41 1.72 -30.79
C LEU A 143 22.43 0.55 -30.85
N PHE A 144 21.71 0.25 -29.77
CA PHE A 144 21.04 -1.03 -29.62
C PHE A 144 19.55 -0.96 -29.29
N ALA A 145 19.08 0.13 -28.67
CA ALA A 145 17.74 0.19 -28.10
C ALA A 145 16.94 1.40 -28.60
N SER A 146 17.24 1.93 -29.79
CA SER A 146 16.52 3.09 -30.33
C SER A 146 16.58 3.11 -31.86
N PRO A 147 15.73 3.92 -32.51
CA PRO A 147 15.82 4.16 -33.95
C PRO A 147 17.01 5.05 -34.35
N VAL A 148 17.80 5.58 -33.39
CA VAL A 148 18.91 6.49 -33.67
C VAL A 148 19.98 5.85 -34.56
N MET A 149 20.29 4.56 -34.38
CA MET A 149 21.23 3.86 -35.28
C MET A 149 20.70 3.76 -36.72
N VAL A 150 19.37 3.71 -36.92
CA VAL A 150 18.76 3.74 -38.25
C VAL A 150 18.95 5.13 -38.89
N GLU A 151 18.75 6.19 -38.10
CA GLU A 151 18.99 7.58 -38.53
C GLU A 151 20.47 7.80 -38.90
N ILE A 152 21.40 7.36 -38.05
CA ILE A 152 22.85 7.43 -38.31
C ILE A 152 23.21 6.67 -39.58
N TYR A 153 22.62 5.49 -39.80
CA TYR A 153 22.84 4.72 -41.02
C TYR A 153 22.32 5.44 -42.27
N ALA A 154 21.15 6.07 -42.20
CA ALA A 154 20.63 6.88 -43.30
C ALA A 154 21.58 8.03 -43.63
N TRP A 155 22.03 8.78 -42.62
CA TRP A 155 23.03 9.85 -42.80
C TRP A 155 24.34 9.34 -43.39
N PHE A 156 24.86 8.23 -42.86
CA PHE A 156 26.11 7.65 -43.34
C PHE A 156 26.00 7.18 -44.80
N THR A 157 24.88 6.56 -45.17
CA THR A 157 24.64 6.09 -46.53
C THR A 157 24.48 7.24 -47.50
N GLU A 158 23.72 8.27 -47.12
CA GLU A 158 23.54 9.50 -47.90
C GLU A 158 24.87 10.21 -48.13
N TYR A 159 25.65 10.40 -47.05
CA TYR A 159 26.97 11.03 -47.11
C TYR A 159 27.97 10.29 -48.01
N ASN A 160 27.91 8.95 -48.05
CA ASN A 160 28.83 8.16 -48.89
C ASN A 160 28.38 8.04 -50.35
N ARG A 161 27.15 8.44 -50.72
CA ARG A 161 26.73 8.48 -52.12
C ARG A 161 27.57 9.51 -52.89
N GLY A 162 28.41 9.03 -53.80
CA GLY A 162 29.26 9.89 -54.62
C GLY A 162 30.52 10.45 -53.93
N ASN A 163 30.84 10.03 -52.71
CA ASN A 163 32.01 10.50 -51.98
C ASN A 163 33.28 9.70 -52.34
N THR A 164 34.24 10.36 -52.98
CA THR A 164 35.50 9.76 -53.48
C THR A 164 36.69 9.91 -52.53
N ILE A 165 36.52 10.54 -51.36
CA ILE A 165 37.62 10.81 -50.43
C ILE A 165 38.17 9.50 -49.86
N THR A 166 39.48 9.31 -49.94
CA THR A 166 40.14 8.10 -49.38
C THR A 166 40.61 8.30 -47.94
N ASP A 167 40.89 9.56 -47.55
CA ASP A 167 41.34 9.91 -46.21
C ASP A 167 40.22 9.78 -45.18
N VAL A 168 40.40 8.89 -44.21
CA VAL A 168 39.40 8.54 -43.19
C VAL A 168 39.16 9.68 -42.20
N GLN A 169 40.18 10.46 -41.84
CA GLN A 169 40.01 11.60 -40.92
C GLN A 169 39.22 12.71 -41.60
N LYS A 170 39.59 13.06 -42.84
CA LYS A 170 38.87 14.05 -43.65
C LYS A 170 37.41 13.63 -43.88
N LYS A 171 37.19 12.34 -44.12
CA LYS A 171 35.83 11.77 -44.25
C LYS A 171 35.00 11.96 -42.98
N ASN A 172 35.58 11.80 -41.80
CA ASN A 172 34.85 11.95 -40.56
C ASN A 172 34.47 13.42 -40.28
N ILE A 173 35.42 14.35 -40.43
CA ILE A 173 35.18 15.78 -40.24
C ILE A 173 34.07 16.30 -41.16
N GLN A 174 34.10 15.86 -42.43
CA GLN A 174 33.05 16.21 -43.39
C GLN A 174 31.71 15.53 -43.06
N PHE A 175 31.72 14.31 -42.52
CA PHE A 175 30.50 13.66 -42.04
C PHE A 175 29.86 14.45 -40.88
N ILE A 176 30.66 14.91 -39.92
CA ILE A 176 30.21 15.79 -38.82
C ILE A 176 29.59 17.08 -39.38
N SER A 177 30.28 17.71 -40.34
CA SER A 177 29.79 18.93 -41.00
C SER A 177 28.48 18.69 -41.75
N PHE A 178 28.33 17.52 -42.37
CA PHE A 178 27.12 17.09 -43.07
C PHE A 178 25.94 16.84 -42.12
N VAL A 179 26.19 16.27 -40.94
CA VAL A 179 25.14 15.96 -39.95
C VAL A 179 24.72 17.18 -39.14
N SER A 180 25.65 18.12 -38.86
CA SER A 180 25.41 19.32 -38.05
C SER A 180 24.07 20.05 -38.36
N PRO A 181 23.74 20.41 -39.62
CA PRO A 181 22.47 21.09 -39.91
C PRO A 181 21.23 20.21 -39.71
N LYS A 182 21.37 18.88 -39.73
CA LYS A 182 20.27 17.91 -39.59
C LYS A 182 19.89 17.64 -38.13
N LEU A 183 20.76 18.01 -37.17
CA LEU A 183 20.57 17.63 -35.75
C LEU A 183 19.38 18.28 -35.08
N LYS A 184 19.02 19.53 -35.45
CA LYS A 184 17.94 20.30 -34.80
C LYS A 184 16.59 19.57 -34.76
N THR A 185 16.32 18.73 -35.75
CA THR A 185 15.08 17.96 -35.85
C THR A 185 15.33 16.45 -35.80
N SER A 186 16.50 16.03 -35.30
CA SER A 186 16.91 14.63 -35.31
C SER A 186 16.32 13.81 -34.16
N LEU A 187 16.20 12.50 -34.38
CA LEU A 187 15.91 11.54 -33.32
C LEU A 187 17.06 11.49 -32.32
N LEU A 188 18.31 11.59 -32.78
CA LEU A 188 19.49 11.65 -31.92
C LEU A 188 19.36 12.72 -30.84
N LEU A 189 19.04 13.97 -31.21
CA LEU A 189 18.84 15.07 -30.27
C LEU A 189 17.64 14.80 -29.33
N SER A 190 16.51 14.35 -29.88
CA SER A 190 15.31 14.08 -29.08
C SER A 190 15.53 13.00 -28.01
N TYR A 191 16.18 11.90 -28.37
CA TYR A 191 16.50 10.83 -27.42
C TYR A 191 17.56 11.25 -26.42
N PHE A 192 18.53 12.06 -26.86
CA PHE A 192 19.53 12.63 -25.98
C PHE A 192 18.88 13.46 -24.86
N SER A 193 18.05 14.44 -25.22
CA SER A 193 17.35 15.30 -24.28
C SER A 193 16.45 14.51 -23.34
N SER A 194 15.63 13.59 -23.87
CA SER A 194 14.72 12.77 -23.05
C SER A 194 15.46 11.86 -22.06
N ALA A 195 16.62 11.33 -22.46
CA ALA A 195 17.44 10.51 -21.58
C ALA A 195 18.08 11.36 -20.48
N LEU A 196 18.55 12.56 -20.82
CA LEU A 196 19.14 13.50 -19.86
C LEU A 196 18.12 13.92 -18.80
N ASP A 197 16.87 14.17 -19.19
CA ASP A 197 15.81 14.59 -18.28
C ASP A 197 15.46 13.52 -17.24
N THR A 198 15.61 12.24 -17.60
CA THR A 198 15.17 11.11 -16.75
C THR A 198 16.29 10.29 -16.11
N PHE A 199 17.56 10.58 -16.43
CA PHE A 199 18.70 9.77 -16.01
C PHE A 199 18.85 9.62 -14.48
N ASP A 200 18.77 10.71 -13.72
CA ASP A 200 18.92 10.66 -12.25
C ASP A 200 17.81 9.83 -11.62
N THR A 201 16.55 10.13 -11.97
CA THR A 201 15.41 9.40 -11.45
C THR A 201 15.47 7.91 -11.79
N LEU A 202 15.93 7.57 -13.01
CA LEU A 202 16.14 6.19 -13.42
C LEU A 202 17.16 5.51 -12.49
N CYS A 203 18.35 6.07 -12.36
CA CYS A 203 19.46 5.52 -11.57
C CYS A 203 19.19 5.49 -10.05
N GLU A 204 18.46 6.46 -9.51
CA GLU A 204 18.22 6.57 -8.06
C GLU A 204 16.98 5.79 -7.61
N LYS A 205 15.93 5.74 -8.43
CA LYS A 205 14.60 5.25 -7.98
C LYS A 205 14.09 4.01 -8.70
N ILE A 206 14.67 3.63 -9.84
CA ILE A 206 14.12 2.57 -10.70
C ILE A 206 15.03 1.36 -10.78
N ILE A 207 16.33 1.58 -10.99
CA ILE A 207 17.29 0.51 -11.26
C ILE A 207 18.41 0.50 -10.23
N ASP A 208 18.99 -0.68 -10.03
CA ASP A 208 20.20 -0.85 -9.22
C ASP A 208 21.45 -0.50 -10.06
N HIS A 209 21.59 0.76 -10.43
CA HIS A 209 22.75 1.31 -11.14
C HIS A 209 22.91 2.77 -10.72
N LYS A 210 23.82 3.03 -9.78
CA LYS A 210 23.96 4.37 -9.18
C LYS A 210 24.55 5.35 -10.19
N LEU A 211 24.23 6.63 -10.03
CA LEU A 211 24.69 7.71 -10.91
C LEU A 211 26.20 7.70 -11.19
N GLY A 212 27.03 7.41 -10.19
CA GLY A 212 28.50 7.36 -10.32
C GLY A 212 29.09 6.02 -10.76
N GLU A 213 28.29 5.00 -11.06
CA GLU A 213 28.77 3.66 -11.48
C GLU A 213 29.09 3.62 -12.98
N TRP A 214 30.02 4.46 -13.44
CA TRP A 214 30.41 4.55 -14.85
C TRP A 214 31.15 3.32 -15.37
N GLU A 215 31.79 2.53 -14.49
CA GLU A 215 32.49 1.29 -14.83
C GLU A 215 31.52 0.13 -15.15
N LYS A 216 30.27 0.23 -14.66
CA LYS A 216 29.24 -0.80 -14.87
C LYS A 216 28.65 -0.64 -16.27
N GLU A 217 28.75 -1.68 -17.09
CA GLU A 217 28.26 -1.63 -18.46
C GLU A 217 26.72 -1.73 -18.54
N TRP A 218 26.13 -0.97 -19.47
CA TRP A 218 24.70 -0.98 -19.79
C TRP A 218 24.28 -2.18 -20.66
N ARG A 219 24.72 -3.40 -20.30
CA ARG A 219 24.44 -4.65 -21.05
C ARG A 219 22.95 -4.94 -21.23
N SER A 220 22.12 -4.50 -20.29
CA SER A 220 20.67 -4.68 -20.38
C SER A 220 20.10 -4.04 -21.67
N LEU A 221 20.58 -2.85 -22.03
CA LEU A 221 20.15 -2.12 -23.24
C LEU A 221 20.59 -2.81 -24.53
N THR A 222 21.74 -3.49 -24.55
CA THR A 222 22.25 -4.12 -25.77
C THR A 222 21.35 -5.25 -26.30
N SER A 223 20.48 -5.77 -25.44
CA SER A 223 19.48 -6.81 -25.76
C SER A 223 18.10 -6.28 -26.16
N LEU A 224 17.86 -4.97 -26.06
CA LEU A 224 16.53 -4.36 -26.22
C LEU A 224 16.32 -3.77 -27.61
N GLN A 225 16.50 -4.59 -28.64
CA GLN A 225 16.42 -4.13 -30.04
C GLN A 225 14.97 -3.97 -30.54
N ASN A 226 13.99 -4.43 -29.77
CA ASN A 226 12.59 -4.46 -30.21
C ASN A 226 11.77 -3.37 -29.51
N PRO A 227 11.05 -2.50 -30.26
CA PRO A 227 10.14 -1.51 -29.69
C PRO A 227 8.98 -2.11 -28.90
N ALA A 228 8.64 -3.39 -29.10
CA ALA A 228 7.59 -4.06 -28.35
C ALA A 228 8.15 -5.30 -27.62
N TRP A 229 7.90 -5.39 -26.32
CA TRP A 229 8.28 -6.53 -25.49
C TRP A 229 7.10 -7.03 -24.66
N TYR A 230 7.20 -8.28 -24.21
CA TYR A 230 6.23 -8.85 -23.28
C TYR A 230 6.90 -9.43 -22.03
N ALA A 231 6.18 -9.41 -20.91
CA ALA A 231 6.55 -10.01 -19.64
C ALA A 231 5.46 -10.95 -19.15
N SER A 232 5.82 -12.21 -18.89
CA SER A 232 4.93 -13.22 -18.32
C SER A 232 5.63 -14.01 -17.22
N GLY A 233 4.91 -14.95 -16.58
CA GLY A 233 5.47 -15.82 -15.55
C GLY A 233 6.72 -16.59 -15.99
N LYS A 234 6.86 -16.86 -17.30
CA LYS A 234 8.00 -17.55 -17.91
C LYS A 234 9.11 -16.62 -18.41
N SER A 235 8.90 -15.30 -18.43
CA SER A 235 9.93 -14.35 -18.89
C SER A 235 11.06 -14.24 -17.87
N GLY A 236 12.27 -14.65 -18.28
CA GLY A 236 13.51 -14.42 -17.51
C GLY A 236 14.00 -12.97 -17.58
N ASN A 237 14.77 -12.56 -16.58
CA ASN A 237 15.38 -11.23 -16.40
C ASN A 237 14.41 -10.06 -16.68
N ARG A 238 13.47 -9.83 -15.76
CA ARG A 238 12.47 -8.76 -15.83
C ARG A 238 13.05 -7.36 -15.61
N GLN A 239 14.16 -7.26 -14.87
CA GLN A 239 14.84 -6.00 -14.58
C GLN A 239 15.26 -5.26 -15.85
N ARG A 240 15.73 -5.97 -16.88
CA ARG A 240 16.08 -5.34 -18.16
C ARG A 240 14.88 -4.67 -18.83
N LEU A 241 13.67 -5.24 -18.72
CA LEU A 241 12.45 -4.67 -19.30
C LEU A 241 11.98 -3.45 -18.52
N ILE A 242 12.11 -3.47 -17.19
CA ILE A 242 11.82 -2.33 -16.32
C ILE A 242 12.76 -1.17 -16.65
N LEU A 243 14.06 -1.44 -16.78
CA LEU A 243 15.07 -0.46 -17.18
C LEU A 243 14.73 0.13 -18.55
N GLY A 244 14.51 -0.72 -19.56
CA GLY A 244 14.20 -0.29 -20.92
C GLY A 244 12.94 0.56 -20.98
N PHE A 245 11.85 0.12 -20.35
CA PHE A 245 10.56 0.81 -20.42
C PHE A 245 10.52 2.13 -19.64
N ASN A 246 11.41 2.32 -18.65
CA ASN A 246 11.57 3.61 -17.97
C ASN A 246 12.67 4.50 -18.58
N SER A 247 13.36 4.01 -19.60
CA SER A 247 14.29 4.79 -20.42
C SER A 247 13.58 5.30 -21.68
N PRO A 248 14.02 6.39 -22.32
CA PRO A 248 13.45 6.80 -23.61
C PRO A 248 13.70 5.77 -24.73
N PHE A 249 14.53 4.76 -24.46
CA PHE A 249 14.86 3.66 -25.36
C PHE A 249 13.77 2.59 -25.35
N TYR A 250 13.95 1.55 -26.16
CA TYR A 250 13.04 0.43 -26.27
C TYR A 250 12.95 -0.38 -24.96
N PRO A 251 11.78 -1.00 -24.68
CA PRO A 251 10.55 -0.97 -25.48
C PRO A 251 9.74 0.34 -25.38
N ASN A 252 9.08 0.71 -26.47
CA ASN A 252 8.00 1.69 -26.49
C ASN A 252 6.68 1.10 -25.98
N VAL A 253 6.48 -0.21 -26.16
CA VAL A 253 5.27 -0.95 -25.73
C VAL A 253 5.68 -2.15 -24.91
N LEU A 254 5.18 -2.23 -23.66
CA LEU A 254 5.39 -3.35 -22.77
C LEU A 254 4.05 -4.04 -22.47
N VAL A 255 3.90 -5.28 -22.94
CA VAL A 255 2.73 -6.11 -22.67
C VAL A 255 3.02 -7.03 -21.49
N SER A 256 2.29 -6.89 -20.38
CA SER A 256 2.53 -7.71 -19.19
C SER A 256 1.29 -8.46 -18.75
N THR A 257 1.48 -9.69 -18.25
CA THR A 257 0.50 -10.35 -17.39
C THR A 257 0.57 -9.77 -15.96
N SER A 258 0.08 -10.49 -14.95
CA SER A 258 0.15 -10.13 -13.53
C SER A 258 1.56 -9.97 -12.93
N VAL A 259 2.64 -10.17 -13.71
CA VAL A 259 4.02 -10.21 -13.17
C VAL A 259 4.58 -8.87 -12.68
N PHE A 260 3.96 -7.75 -13.02
CA PHE A 260 4.32 -6.41 -12.54
C PHE A 260 3.26 -5.80 -11.62
N GLN A 261 2.43 -6.64 -10.99
CA GLN A 261 1.37 -6.17 -10.09
C GLN A 261 1.93 -5.52 -8.81
N GLU A 262 3.11 -5.94 -8.33
CA GLU A 262 3.70 -5.50 -7.06
C GLU A 262 5.11 -4.94 -7.25
N GLY A 263 5.47 -3.92 -6.47
CA GLY A 263 6.85 -3.46 -6.30
C GLY A 263 7.58 -2.86 -7.50
N VAL A 264 6.90 -2.54 -8.61
CA VAL A 264 7.55 -2.02 -9.84
C VAL A 264 7.10 -0.61 -10.19
N ASN A 265 8.04 0.17 -10.72
CA ASN A 265 7.84 1.50 -11.29
C ASN A 265 7.86 1.43 -12.82
N LEU A 266 6.85 1.97 -13.50
CA LEU A 266 6.77 2.03 -14.98
C LEU A 266 6.35 3.42 -15.48
N HIS A 267 6.58 4.46 -14.67
CA HIS A 267 5.96 5.79 -14.81
C HIS A 267 6.81 6.79 -15.61
N LEU A 268 8.13 6.59 -15.75
CA LEU A 268 9.01 7.64 -16.31
C LEU A 268 8.75 7.96 -17.78
N GLN A 269 8.30 6.96 -18.56
CA GLN A 269 8.12 7.10 -20.01
C GLN A 269 6.72 6.67 -20.47
N CYS A 270 5.81 6.37 -19.54
CA CYS A 270 4.49 5.88 -19.84
C CYS A 270 3.41 6.90 -19.44
N ARG A 271 2.44 7.11 -20.34
CA ARG A 271 1.24 7.92 -20.12
C ARG A 271 -0.03 7.28 -20.70
N LYS A 272 0.07 6.02 -21.14
CA LYS A 272 -1.04 5.27 -21.74
C LYS A 272 -1.04 3.85 -21.20
N VAL A 273 -2.18 3.40 -20.71
CA VAL A 273 -2.38 2.05 -20.17
C VAL A 273 -3.56 1.41 -20.90
N HIS A 274 -3.34 0.21 -21.43
CA HIS A 274 -4.38 -0.59 -22.05
C HIS A 274 -4.65 -1.84 -21.22
N HIS A 275 -5.86 -1.97 -20.69
CA HIS A 275 -6.29 -3.14 -19.93
C HIS A 275 -6.98 -4.14 -20.84
N TYR A 276 -6.19 -5.02 -21.47
CA TYR A 276 -6.70 -6.16 -22.20
C TYR A 276 -7.08 -7.28 -21.21
N GLY A 277 -8.38 -7.45 -20.98
CA GLY A 277 -8.93 -8.31 -19.94
C GLY A 277 -9.04 -7.60 -18.58
N ILE A 278 -10.05 -7.99 -17.81
CA ILE A 278 -10.46 -7.27 -16.60
C ILE A 278 -9.67 -7.75 -15.38
N ALA A 279 -9.32 -6.83 -14.49
CA ALA A 279 -8.71 -7.18 -13.21
C ALA A 279 -9.72 -7.92 -12.32
N GLY A 280 -9.26 -8.87 -11.49
CA GLY A 280 -10.15 -9.62 -10.60
C GLY A 280 -10.87 -8.77 -9.54
N SER A 281 -10.46 -7.51 -9.33
CA SER A 281 -11.14 -6.53 -8.47
C SER A 281 -10.79 -5.09 -8.89
N PRO A 282 -11.60 -4.08 -8.51
CA PRO A 282 -11.27 -2.67 -8.71
C PRO A 282 -9.93 -2.27 -8.08
N GLY A 283 -9.63 -2.72 -6.85
CA GLY A 283 -8.34 -2.46 -6.20
C GLY A 283 -7.15 -3.02 -6.98
N ASN A 284 -7.28 -4.22 -7.57
CA ASN A 284 -6.24 -4.78 -8.44
C ASN A 284 -6.04 -3.98 -9.73
N ASN A 285 -7.10 -3.33 -10.24
CA ASN A 285 -6.97 -2.44 -11.39
C ASN A 285 -6.26 -1.14 -11.00
N GLU A 286 -6.64 -0.56 -9.87
CA GLU A 286 -6.03 0.68 -9.37
C GLU A 286 -4.54 0.49 -9.06
N GLN A 287 -4.15 -0.64 -8.46
CA GLN A 287 -2.74 -0.97 -8.26
C GLN A 287 -1.96 -1.12 -9.57
N ARG A 288 -2.59 -1.53 -10.68
CA ARG A 288 -1.94 -1.61 -11.99
C ARG A 288 -1.77 -0.22 -12.59
N VAL A 289 -2.80 0.63 -12.53
CA VAL A 289 -2.75 2.03 -13.00
C VAL A 289 -1.72 2.82 -12.20
N GLY A 290 -1.68 2.66 -10.88
CA GLY A 290 -0.70 3.29 -9.97
C GLY A 290 0.75 2.85 -10.15
N ARG A 291 1.06 1.94 -11.10
CA ARG A 291 2.44 1.69 -11.57
C ARG A 291 2.94 2.78 -12.52
N VAL A 292 2.00 3.46 -13.18
CA VAL A 292 2.22 4.55 -14.14
C VAL A 292 1.81 5.89 -13.55
N ASP A 293 0.68 5.95 -12.84
CA ASP A 293 0.23 7.16 -12.17
C ASP A 293 1.05 7.44 -10.90
N ARG A 294 2.16 8.17 -11.08
CA ARG A 294 3.11 8.50 -10.01
C ARG A 294 3.69 9.88 -10.19
N LEU A 295 4.00 10.52 -9.07
CA LEU A 295 4.84 11.73 -9.04
C LEU A 295 6.18 11.47 -9.74
N PHE A 296 6.70 12.50 -10.40
CA PHE A 296 7.91 12.43 -11.24
C PHE A 296 7.79 11.51 -12.47
N GLY A 297 6.57 11.05 -12.81
CA GLY A 297 6.29 10.31 -14.03
C GLY A 297 6.07 11.20 -15.26
N LYS A 298 5.90 10.56 -16.42
CA LYS A 298 5.74 11.26 -17.71
C LYS A 298 4.58 12.25 -17.71
N VAL A 299 3.45 11.87 -17.10
CA VAL A 299 2.25 12.72 -16.99
C VAL A 299 2.54 13.97 -16.16
N ASN A 300 3.24 13.83 -15.03
CA ASN A 300 3.62 14.95 -14.18
C ASN A 300 4.57 15.94 -14.89
N GLU A 301 5.54 15.43 -15.65
CA GLU A 301 6.44 16.31 -16.42
C GLU A 301 5.71 17.06 -17.53
N LEU A 302 4.77 16.41 -18.24
CA LEU A 302 3.91 17.10 -19.21
C LEU A 302 3.04 18.15 -18.52
N LEU A 303 2.51 17.86 -17.33
CA LEU A 303 1.68 18.79 -16.58
C LEU A 303 2.45 20.06 -16.19
N LYS A 304 3.72 19.93 -15.80
CA LYS A 304 4.57 21.09 -15.46
C LYS A 304 4.86 22.00 -16.65
N VAL A 305 4.99 21.42 -17.84
CA VAL A 305 5.35 22.16 -19.06
C VAL A 305 4.12 22.78 -19.71
N ASP A 306 3.06 22.00 -19.87
CA ASP A 306 1.89 22.37 -20.66
C ASP A 306 0.72 22.88 -19.80
N GLY A 307 0.79 22.73 -18.47
CA GLY A 307 -0.30 23.03 -17.53
C GLY A 307 -1.48 22.06 -17.60
N LEU A 308 -1.47 21.14 -18.58
CA LEU A 308 -2.50 20.15 -18.85
C LEU A 308 -1.82 18.85 -19.28
N ALA A 309 -2.16 17.74 -18.63
CA ALA A 309 -1.71 16.41 -19.02
C ALA A 309 -2.74 15.34 -18.66
N GLU A 310 -2.78 14.27 -19.45
CA GLU A 310 -3.71 13.16 -19.26
C GLU A 310 -2.97 11.83 -19.19
N LEU A 311 -3.39 10.97 -18.26
CA LEU A 311 -3.10 9.54 -18.27
C LEU A 311 -4.23 8.80 -18.99
N GLU A 312 -3.95 8.30 -20.19
CA GLU A 312 -4.96 7.62 -21.01
C GLU A 312 -5.13 6.18 -20.53
N ILE A 313 -6.30 5.83 -19.99
CA ILE A 313 -6.62 4.48 -19.53
C ILE A 313 -7.69 3.89 -20.44
N ASN A 314 -7.32 2.85 -21.18
CA ASN A 314 -8.14 2.24 -22.22
C ASN A 314 -8.57 0.83 -21.83
N TYR A 315 -9.84 0.51 -22.07
CA TYR A 315 -10.42 -0.83 -21.88
C TYR A 315 -10.92 -1.34 -23.24
N PRO A 316 -10.06 -1.94 -24.08
CA PRO A 316 -10.50 -2.52 -25.35
C PRO A 316 -11.42 -3.72 -25.11
N PHE A 317 -12.53 -3.79 -25.84
CA PHE A 317 -13.49 -4.90 -25.82
C PHE A 317 -14.02 -5.18 -27.23
N LEU A 318 -14.56 -6.38 -27.45
CA LEU A 318 -15.30 -6.71 -28.66
C LEU A 318 -16.77 -6.29 -28.50
N LYS A 319 -17.25 -5.41 -29.40
CA LYS A 319 -18.63 -4.91 -29.38
C LYS A 319 -19.63 -6.06 -29.57
N SER A 320 -20.75 -6.00 -28.86
CA SER A 320 -21.83 -6.99 -28.88
C SER A 320 -21.33 -8.39 -28.50
N SER A 321 -20.46 -8.46 -27.50
CA SER A 321 -19.92 -9.70 -26.96
C SER A 321 -19.91 -9.67 -25.43
N VAL A 322 -19.67 -10.83 -24.82
CA VAL A 322 -19.50 -10.95 -23.35
C VAL A 322 -18.39 -10.05 -22.82
N ASP A 323 -17.38 -9.71 -23.64
CA ASP A 323 -16.31 -8.79 -23.25
C ASP A 323 -16.87 -7.38 -22.95
N GLU A 324 -17.89 -6.93 -23.68
CA GLU A 324 -18.56 -5.64 -23.46
C GLU A 324 -19.31 -5.65 -22.13
N ASP A 325 -20.10 -6.69 -21.85
CA ASP A 325 -20.85 -6.84 -20.59
C ASP A 325 -19.91 -6.90 -19.37
N GLN A 326 -18.79 -7.61 -19.52
CA GLN A 326 -17.77 -7.69 -18.49
C GLN A 326 -17.15 -6.31 -18.21
N VAL A 327 -16.77 -5.55 -19.24
CA VAL A 327 -16.19 -4.21 -19.08
C VAL A 327 -17.21 -3.26 -18.48
N ALA A 328 -18.44 -3.27 -18.98
CA ALA A 328 -19.56 -2.49 -18.46
C ALA A 328 -19.78 -2.72 -16.96
N SER A 329 -19.89 -3.99 -16.57
CA SER A 329 -20.06 -4.42 -15.19
C SER A 329 -18.89 -4.04 -14.29
N PHE A 330 -17.67 -4.08 -14.82
CA PHE A 330 -16.47 -3.75 -14.07
C PHE A 330 -16.34 -2.24 -13.84
N ILE A 331 -16.53 -1.43 -14.89
CA ILE A 331 -16.39 0.04 -14.81
C ILE A 331 -17.43 0.63 -13.85
N ALA A 332 -18.70 0.22 -13.97
CA ALA A 332 -19.74 0.67 -13.06
C ALA A 332 -19.45 0.30 -11.59
N ARG A 333 -18.91 -0.89 -11.37
CA ARG A 333 -18.52 -1.35 -10.02
C ARG A 333 -17.31 -0.63 -9.47
N LYS A 334 -16.29 -0.39 -10.31
CA LYS A 334 -15.11 0.41 -9.93
C LYS A 334 -15.56 1.78 -9.43
N PHE A 335 -16.44 2.44 -10.18
CA PHE A 335 -17.00 3.74 -9.80
C PHE A 335 -17.70 3.70 -8.42
N GLN A 336 -18.54 2.69 -8.16
CA GLN A 336 -19.23 2.54 -6.87
C GLN A 336 -18.27 2.24 -5.71
N VAL A 337 -17.23 1.43 -5.95
CA VAL A 337 -16.24 1.11 -4.92
C VAL A 337 -15.41 2.33 -4.56
N GLU A 338 -14.99 3.13 -5.54
CA GLU A 338 -14.30 4.40 -5.32
C GLU A 338 -15.14 5.35 -4.47
N ASP A 339 -16.39 5.60 -4.86
CA ASP A 339 -17.32 6.48 -4.12
C ASP A 339 -17.51 6.01 -2.66
N ARG A 340 -17.56 4.71 -2.43
CA ARG A 340 -17.66 4.14 -1.07
C ARG A 340 -16.36 4.24 -0.27
N MET A 341 -15.22 4.08 -0.92
CA MET A 341 -13.90 4.25 -0.30
C MET A 341 -13.69 5.71 0.12
N ASP A 342 -14.09 6.67 -0.73
CA ASP A 342 -14.05 8.09 -0.40
C ASP A 342 -14.94 8.41 0.82
N ASN A 343 -16.03 7.66 0.99
CA ASN A 343 -16.93 7.72 2.15
C ASN A 343 -16.52 6.84 3.35
N CYS A 344 -15.36 6.15 3.29
CA CYS A 344 -14.88 5.24 4.33
C CYS A 344 -15.87 4.14 4.75
N THR A 345 -16.72 3.66 3.83
CA THR A 345 -17.73 2.62 4.09
C THR A 345 -17.26 1.24 3.64
N GLN A 346 -17.52 0.19 4.45
CA GLN A 346 -17.22 -1.19 4.09
C GLN A 346 -18.51 -1.94 3.67
N SER A 347 -18.46 -2.69 2.56
CA SER A 347 -19.58 -3.53 2.10
C SER A 347 -19.08 -4.86 1.53
N SER A 348 -19.95 -5.88 1.52
CA SER A 348 -19.65 -7.19 0.92
C SER A 348 -19.37 -7.09 -0.59
N PHE A 349 -18.48 -7.97 -1.07
CA PHE A 349 -17.99 -8.00 -2.44
C PHE A 349 -18.78 -8.99 -3.30
N ASP A 350 -19.61 -8.50 -4.23
CA ASP A 350 -20.28 -9.33 -5.23
C ASP A 350 -19.40 -9.46 -6.49
N LYS A 351 -19.26 -10.69 -7.00
CA LYS A 351 -18.49 -11.06 -8.21
C LYS A 351 -19.36 -11.26 -9.45
N SER A 352 -20.68 -11.13 -9.34
CA SER A 352 -21.61 -11.29 -10.47
C SER A 352 -21.29 -10.37 -11.64
N VAL A 353 -21.55 -10.80 -12.87
CA VAL A 353 -21.50 -9.96 -14.08
C VAL A 353 -22.93 -9.69 -14.50
N GLU A 354 -23.27 -8.41 -14.62
CA GLU A 354 -24.57 -7.99 -15.13
C GLU A 354 -24.51 -8.02 -16.66
N LEU A 355 -25.33 -8.88 -17.25
CA LEU A 355 -25.49 -8.95 -18.70
C LEU A 355 -26.39 -7.79 -19.14
N THR A 356 -26.07 -7.11 -20.24
CA THR A 356 -26.89 -6.07 -20.89
C THR A 356 -27.01 -4.74 -20.16
N ARG A 357 -26.01 -4.34 -19.35
CA ARG A 357 -26.03 -3.05 -18.65
C ARG A 357 -26.01 -1.86 -19.63
N GLU A 358 -27.10 -1.10 -19.69
CA GLU A 358 -27.20 0.13 -20.50
C GLU A 358 -26.44 1.31 -19.90
N ASN A 359 -26.03 2.27 -20.74
CA ASN A 359 -25.40 3.54 -20.35
C ASN A 359 -24.15 3.43 -19.46
N TRP A 360 -23.45 2.30 -19.51
CA TRP A 360 -22.27 2.08 -18.66
C TRP A 360 -21.11 3.04 -18.94
N HIS A 361 -21.08 3.65 -20.14
CA HIS A 361 -20.10 4.66 -20.54
C HIS A 361 -20.14 5.92 -19.66
N ASP A 362 -21.27 6.21 -19.00
CA ASP A 362 -21.40 7.34 -18.08
C ASP A 362 -20.56 7.18 -16.81
N PHE A 363 -20.17 5.95 -16.47
CA PHE A 363 -19.27 5.65 -15.35
C PHE A 363 -17.78 5.84 -15.71
N LEU A 364 -17.44 6.14 -16.97
CA LEU A 364 -16.07 6.47 -17.35
C LEU A 364 -15.70 7.85 -16.81
N ARG A 365 -14.56 7.93 -16.11
CA ARG A 365 -14.01 9.20 -15.64
C ARG A 365 -13.65 10.06 -16.86
N LYS A 366 -14.04 11.34 -16.80
CA LYS A 366 -13.67 12.35 -17.81
C LYS A 366 -12.57 13.25 -17.25
N PRO A 367 -11.59 13.67 -18.06
CA PRO A 367 -10.60 14.65 -17.66
C PRO A 367 -11.30 15.93 -17.16
N ILE A 368 -10.87 16.44 -16.01
CA ILE A 368 -11.37 17.70 -15.47
C ILE A 368 -10.65 18.82 -16.23
N THR A 369 -11.35 19.53 -17.11
CA THR A 369 -10.77 20.65 -17.86
C THR A 369 -10.63 21.86 -16.93
N THR A 370 -9.39 22.24 -16.61
CA THR A 370 -9.03 23.32 -15.66
C THR A 370 -8.94 24.70 -16.31
N THR A 371 -9.54 24.91 -17.48
CA THR A 371 -9.59 26.24 -18.10
C THR A 371 -10.64 27.11 -17.41
N GLY A 372 -10.22 27.91 -16.42
CA GLY A 372 -10.99 29.05 -15.90
C GLY A 372 -11.65 28.89 -14.53
N LYS A 373 -11.44 27.78 -13.82
CA LYS A 373 -11.67 27.72 -12.36
C LYS A 373 -10.31 27.67 -11.68
N GLU A 374 -10.03 28.67 -10.85
CA GLU A 374 -8.96 28.61 -9.86
C GLU A 374 -9.00 27.24 -9.19
N LEU A 375 -7.92 26.48 -9.31
CA LEU A 375 -7.60 25.39 -8.39
C LEU A 375 -7.27 26.04 -7.03
N SER A 376 -8.25 26.70 -6.42
CA SER A 376 -8.28 26.93 -4.99
C SER A 376 -8.99 25.76 -4.32
N VAL A 377 -8.71 24.52 -4.76
CA VAL A 377 -8.76 23.43 -3.79
C VAL A 377 -7.57 23.69 -2.89
N LYS A 378 -7.79 24.62 -1.94
CA LYS A 378 -6.86 24.89 -0.87
C LYS A 378 -6.64 23.54 -0.23
N ASP A 379 -5.40 23.06 -0.26
CA ASP A 379 -5.06 21.80 0.38
C ASP A 379 -5.69 21.84 1.78
N PRO A 380 -6.65 20.96 2.09
CA PRO A 380 -7.29 20.97 3.41
C PRO A 380 -6.25 20.76 4.52
N TYR A 381 -5.06 20.29 4.15
CA TYR A 381 -3.89 20.07 5.00
C TYR A 381 -2.66 20.84 4.50
N GLU A 382 -2.84 22.06 3.97
CA GLU A 382 -1.73 22.89 3.50
C GLU A 382 -0.60 22.94 4.53
N ALA A 383 0.57 22.43 4.14
CA ALA A 383 1.72 22.34 5.02
C ALA A 383 2.19 23.75 5.40
N THR A 384 1.90 24.16 6.63
CA THR A 384 2.36 25.42 7.21
C THR A 384 3.71 25.19 7.87
N PHE A 385 4.76 25.72 7.24
CA PHE A 385 6.11 25.69 7.80
C PHE A 385 6.34 27.00 8.56
N ASP A 386 6.07 27.00 9.86
CA ASP A 386 6.63 28.04 10.71
C ASP A 386 8.16 27.98 10.60
N SER A 387 8.79 29.13 10.42
CA SER A 387 10.26 29.30 10.27
C SER A 387 11.11 28.71 11.41
N LEU A 388 10.47 28.17 12.44
CA LEU A 388 11.02 27.47 13.59
C LEU A 388 10.29 26.13 13.77
N MET A 389 10.27 25.27 12.75
CA MET A 389 9.86 23.87 12.96
C MET A 389 10.83 23.27 13.99
N PRO A 390 10.39 22.95 15.22
CA PRO A 390 11.28 22.36 16.20
C PRO A 390 11.73 21.02 15.62
N GLN A 391 13.03 20.80 15.52
CA GLN A 391 13.56 19.47 15.21
C GLN A 391 13.24 18.56 16.38
N TYR A 392 12.08 17.92 16.34
CA TYR A 392 11.80 16.79 17.21
C TYR A 392 12.58 15.60 16.67
N SER A 393 13.48 15.06 17.48
CA SER A 393 14.01 13.73 17.20
C SER A 393 12.84 12.75 17.19
N TYR A 394 12.66 12.03 16.08
CA TYR A 394 11.70 10.94 16.01
C TYR A 394 12.06 9.92 17.09
N VAL A 395 11.21 9.83 18.11
CA VAL A 395 11.24 8.74 19.07
C VAL A 395 10.18 7.75 18.57
N PRO A 396 10.56 6.54 18.14
CA PRO A 396 9.60 5.51 17.79
C PRO A 396 8.61 5.33 18.95
N PHE A 397 7.32 5.36 18.64
CA PHE A 397 6.31 5.06 19.65
C PHE A 397 6.38 3.56 19.94
N GLU A 398 6.60 3.18 21.20
CA GLU A 398 6.49 1.77 21.60
C GLU A 398 5.02 1.33 21.42
N SER A 399 4.80 0.40 20.51
CA SER A 399 3.50 -0.19 20.22
C SER A 399 3.41 -1.57 20.86
N HIS A 400 2.31 -1.83 21.56
CA HIS A 400 1.91 -3.20 21.95
C HIS A 400 1.11 -3.82 20.81
N ASP A 401 1.43 -5.06 20.47
CA ASP A 401 0.63 -5.82 19.50
C ASP A 401 -0.56 -6.53 20.17
N SER A 402 -1.36 -7.25 19.39
CA SER A 402 -2.53 -7.96 19.92
C SER A 402 -2.15 -9.06 20.92
N LEU A 403 -0.97 -9.66 20.78
CA LEU A 403 -0.48 -10.71 21.65
C LEU A 403 -0.05 -10.12 23.00
N ASP A 404 0.58 -8.96 23.01
CA ASP A 404 0.92 -8.22 24.23
C ASP A 404 -0.33 -7.91 25.07
N VAL A 405 -1.41 -7.43 24.42
CA VAL A 405 -2.71 -7.19 25.07
C VAL A 405 -3.31 -8.49 25.63
N THR A 406 -3.28 -9.57 24.84
CA THR A 406 -3.79 -10.89 25.26
C THR A 406 -3.04 -11.42 26.49
N ASN A 407 -1.71 -11.29 26.51
CA ASN A 407 -0.87 -11.71 27.63
C ASN A 407 -1.17 -10.90 28.91
N HIS A 408 -1.43 -9.61 28.77
CA HIS A 408 -1.80 -8.75 29.91
C HIS A 408 -3.14 -9.18 30.51
N ILE A 409 -4.16 -9.44 29.67
CA ILE A 409 -5.46 -9.96 30.13
C ILE A 409 -5.31 -11.31 30.83
N ALA A 410 -4.51 -12.24 30.27
CA ALA A 410 -4.24 -13.54 30.88
C ALA A 410 -3.63 -13.40 32.29
N SER A 411 -2.66 -12.49 32.44
CA SER A 411 -2.02 -12.22 33.73
C SER A 411 -3.02 -11.71 34.77
N LEU A 412 -3.94 -10.83 34.38
CA LEU A 412 -4.98 -10.34 35.29
C LEU A 412 -5.96 -11.45 35.70
N PHE A 413 -6.34 -12.34 34.78
CA PHE A 413 -7.18 -13.50 35.09
C PHE A 413 -6.48 -14.51 36.00
N GLY A 414 -5.19 -14.81 35.77
CA GLY A 414 -4.41 -15.69 36.64
C GLY A 414 -4.34 -15.20 38.10
N GLU A 415 -4.58 -13.92 38.32
CA GLU A 415 -4.62 -13.31 39.66
C GLU A 415 -6.00 -13.29 40.33
N ILE A 416 -7.09 -13.50 39.58
CA ILE A 416 -8.47 -13.42 40.09
C ILE A 416 -9.22 -14.76 40.08
N LEU A 417 -8.81 -15.71 39.26
CA LEU A 417 -9.45 -17.03 39.15
C LEU A 417 -9.09 -17.91 40.34
N ASP A 418 -10.05 -18.68 40.83
CA ASP A 418 -9.80 -19.68 41.87
C ASP A 418 -9.16 -20.92 41.25
N ALA A 419 -7.90 -21.21 41.58
CA ALA A 419 -7.16 -22.34 41.03
C ALA A 419 -7.76 -23.73 41.36
N THR A 420 -8.70 -23.81 42.30
CA THR A 420 -9.38 -25.06 42.67
C THR A 420 -10.70 -25.28 41.93
N ASP A 421 -11.39 -24.19 41.58
CA ASP A 421 -12.78 -24.22 41.11
C ASP A 421 -12.93 -23.72 39.66
N ASP A 422 -12.07 -22.81 39.20
CA ASP A 422 -12.15 -22.18 37.88
C ASP A 422 -11.11 -22.76 36.92
N ILE A 423 -11.52 -23.00 35.67
CA ILE A 423 -10.61 -23.53 34.63
C ILE A 423 -10.46 -22.49 33.52
N LEU A 424 -9.22 -22.12 33.19
CA LEU A 424 -8.89 -21.21 32.10
C LEU A 424 -8.35 -22.00 30.89
N TYR A 425 -9.01 -21.84 29.76
CA TYR A 425 -8.64 -22.42 28.48
C TYR A 425 -8.18 -21.32 27.51
N GLY A 426 -7.03 -21.52 26.85
CA GLY A 426 -6.63 -20.72 25.70
C GLY A 426 -7.44 -21.09 24.46
N ILE A 427 -7.74 -20.13 23.59
CA ILE A 427 -8.44 -20.36 22.32
C ILE A 427 -7.49 -20.09 21.15
N LYS A 428 -7.37 -21.04 20.23
CA LYS A 428 -6.66 -20.81 18.97
C LYS A 428 -7.39 -19.82 18.08
N GLU A 429 -6.61 -18.96 17.44
CA GLU A 429 -7.09 -18.10 16.38
C GLU A 429 -7.86 -18.93 15.34
N ASN A 430 -9.11 -18.53 15.08
CA ASN A 430 -10.01 -19.28 14.23
C ASN A 430 -10.91 -18.33 13.44
N LYS A 431 -11.40 -18.80 12.29
CA LYS A 431 -12.22 -17.99 11.39
C LYS A 431 -13.66 -17.78 11.87
N HIS A 432 -14.12 -18.54 12.86
CA HIS A 432 -15.51 -18.48 13.35
C HIS A 432 -15.69 -17.36 14.36
N ASN A 433 -14.75 -17.20 15.29
CA ASN A 433 -14.66 -16.06 16.18
C ASN A 433 -13.19 -15.63 16.31
N PRO A 434 -12.73 -14.68 15.47
CA PRO A 434 -11.35 -14.22 15.46
C PRO A 434 -10.99 -13.38 16.69
N ASN A 435 -11.98 -12.91 17.46
CA ASN A 435 -11.75 -12.05 18.64
C ASN A 435 -11.60 -12.87 19.92
N ALA A 436 -11.97 -14.16 19.91
CA ALA A 436 -11.93 -15.01 21.10
C ALA A 436 -10.49 -15.33 21.52
N ILE A 437 -10.14 -15.00 22.77
CA ILE A 437 -8.80 -15.21 23.33
C ILE A 437 -8.78 -16.31 24.40
N PHE A 438 -9.78 -16.35 25.30
CA PHE A 438 -9.86 -17.34 26.37
C PHE A 438 -11.30 -17.86 26.55
N LEU A 439 -11.44 -19.08 27.07
CA LEU A 439 -12.67 -19.59 27.64
C LEU A 439 -12.42 -19.90 29.11
N ILE A 440 -13.18 -19.27 30.00
CA ILE A 440 -13.13 -19.52 31.44
C ILE A 440 -14.35 -20.38 31.77
N ASP A 441 -14.15 -21.48 32.47
CA ASP A 441 -15.22 -22.34 32.98
C ASP A 441 -15.23 -22.25 34.51
N PRO A 442 -15.90 -21.24 35.08
CA PRO A 442 -15.94 -21.04 36.51
C PRO A 442 -17.01 -21.89 37.20
N ALA A 443 -16.76 -22.27 38.44
CA ALA A 443 -17.78 -22.89 39.29
C ALA A 443 -18.66 -21.83 39.98
N VAL A 444 -19.97 -22.10 40.05
CA VAL A 444 -20.93 -21.33 40.82
C VAL A 444 -21.55 -22.25 41.86
N ARG A 445 -21.27 -21.99 43.15
CA ARG A 445 -21.79 -22.79 44.26
C ARG A 445 -23.12 -22.22 44.74
N HIS A 446 -24.17 -23.02 44.67
CA HIS A 446 -25.49 -22.69 45.21
C HIS A 446 -25.91 -23.79 46.20
N ASN A 447 -25.80 -23.52 47.50
CA ASN A 447 -25.92 -24.54 48.56
C ASN A 447 -24.93 -25.71 48.33
N ASP A 448 -25.39 -26.96 48.35
CA ASP A 448 -24.59 -28.18 48.09
C ASP A 448 -24.42 -28.51 46.58
N ILE A 449 -24.93 -27.68 45.67
CA ILE A 449 -24.89 -27.93 44.22
C ILE A 449 -23.87 -26.98 43.56
N SER A 450 -22.91 -27.55 42.83
CA SER A 450 -21.94 -26.81 42.03
C SER A 450 -22.36 -26.81 40.55
N ARG A 451 -22.63 -25.62 40.00
CA ARG A 451 -22.97 -25.37 38.59
C ARG A 451 -21.78 -24.79 37.84
N ARG A 452 -21.82 -24.80 36.50
CA ARG A 452 -20.76 -24.24 35.64
C ARG A 452 -21.31 -23.10 34.81
N GLN A 453 -20.53 -22.04 34.65
CA GLN A 453 -20.98 -20.87 33.87
C GLN A 453 -19.90 -20.39 32.90
N PRO A 454 -19.73 -21.03 31.73
CA PRO A 454 -18.68 -20.69 30.79
C PRO A 454 -18.71 -19.21 30.37
N VAL A 455 -17.55 -18.56 30.41
CA VAL A 455 -17.34 -17.17 30.01
C VAL A 455 -16.30 -17.13 28.89
N LEU A 456 -16.72 -16.69 27.71
CA LEU A 456 -15.84 -16.39 26.59
C LEU A 456 -15.25 -15.00 26.78
N VAL A 457 -13.92 -14.88 26.67
CA VAL A 457 -13.21 -13.61 26.71
C VAL A 457 -12.80 -13.24 25.29
N GLU A 458 -13.18 -12.05 24.84
CA GLU A 458 -12.99 -11.58 23.47
C GLU A 458 -12.25 -10.23 23.44
N GLN A 459 -11.19 -10.11 22.65
CA GLN A 459 -10.50 -8.83 22.41
C GLN A 459 -11.02 -8.20 21.12
N HIS A 460 -11.50 -6.95 21.20
CA HIS A 460 -12.03 -6.23 20.06
C HIS A 460 -11.32 -4.90 19.82
N PHE A 461 -11.36 -4.47 18.57
CA PHE A 461 -10.93 -3.14 18.14
C PHE A 461 -12.09 -2.39 17.49
N SER A 462 -12.30 -1.13 17.89
CA SER A 462 -13.26 -0.22 17.26
C SER A 462 -12.56 1.08 16.88
N ALA A 463 -12.41 1.32 15.58
CA ALA A 463 -11.81 2.56 15.06
C ALA A 463 -12.61 3.79 15.51
N LYS A 464 -13.95 3.69 15.58
CA LYS A 464 -14.83 4.77 16.04
C LYS A 464 -14.61 5.10 17.51
N PHE A 465 -14.44 4.07 18.35
CA PHE A 465 -14.18 4.25 19.78
C PHE A 465 -12.78 4.82 20.03
N SER A 466 -11.76 4.26 19.35
CA SER A 466 -10.38 4.75 19.42
C SER A 466 -10.23 6.20 18.94
N ALA A 467 -11.01 6.64 17.95
CA ALA A 467 -10.96 7.99 17.42
C ALA A 467 -11.32 9.09 18.44
N LEU A 468 -11.91 8.73 19.58
CA LEU A 468 -12.34 9.68 20.62
C LEU A 468 -11.22 10.04 21.61
N VAL A 469 -10.06 9.38 21.55
CA VAL A 469 -8.90 9.65 22.39
C VAL A 469 -7.60 9.71 21.59
N LYS A 470 -6.53 10.21 22.22
CA LYS A 470 -5.19 10.16 21.65
C LYS A 470 -4.57 8.80 21.93
N GLY A 471 -4.44 7.95 20.91
CA GLY A 471 -3.86 6.61 21.02
C GLY A 471 -4.82 5.54 20.49
N THR A 472 -4.48 4.28 20.75
CA THR A 472 -5.30 3.13 20.36
C THR A 472 -6.01 2.59 21.60
N VAL A 473 -7.31 2.36 21.51
CA VAL A 473 -8.10 1.75 22.59
C VAL A 473 -8.77 0.49 22.09
N TYR A 474 -8.40 -0.63 22.69
CA TYR A 474 -9.09 -1.90 22.54
C TYR A 474 -10.19 -2.00 23.60
N TYR A 475 -11.04 -3.00 23.48
CA TYR A 475 -11.92 -3.37 24.57
C TYR A 475 -12.03 -4.88 24.66
N VAL A 476 -12.12 -5.37 25.89
CA VAL A 476 -12.35 -6.78 26.18
C VAL A 476 -13.82 -6.99 26.50
N SER A 477 -14.43 -7.99 25.88
CA SER A 477 -15.79 -8.42 26.18
C SER A 477 -15.75 -9.75 26.94
N PHE A 478 -16.54 -9.85 28.00
CA PHE A 478 -16.83 -11.10 28.68
C PHE A 478 -18.24 -11.53 28.30
N THR A 479 -18.36 -12.70 27.68
CA THR A 479 -19.61 -13.18 27.10
C THR A 479 -19.97 -14.55 27.66
N SER A 480 -21.11 -14.66 28.33
CA SER A 480 -21.62 -15.94 28.85
C SER A 480 -22.87 -16.38 28.07
N PRO A 481 -22.91 -17.60 27.52
CA PRO A 481 -24.07 -18.11 26.81
C PRO A 481 -25.26 -18.30 27.75
N LEU A 482 -26.47 -18.10 27.25
CA LEU A 482 -27.71 -18.29 28.02
C LEU A 482 -28.68 -19.24 27.29
N ALA A 483 -28.92 -19.03 25.99
CA ALA A 483 -29.87 -19.85 25.24
C ALA A 483 -29.64 -19.80 23.74
N SER A 484 -30.00 -20.88 23.05
CA SER A 484 -30.16 -20.89 21.59
C SER A 484 -31.57 -20.40 21.20
N LYS A 485 -31.76 -20.04 19.92
CA LYS A 485 -33.09 -19.66 19.41
C LYS A 485 -34.09 -20.82 19.54
N GLU A 486 -33.62 -22.05 19.39
CA GLU A 486 -34.43 -23.26 19.58
C GLU A 486 -34.83 -23.47 21.04
N ASN A 487 -33.91 -23.29 22.00
CA ASN A 487 -34.19 -23.44 23.43
C ASN A 487 -35.27 -22.45 23.90
N LEU A 488 -35.22 -21.20 23.40
CA LEU A 488 -36.22 -20.16 23.71
C LEU A 488 -37.58 -20.44 23.09
N ASN A 489 -37.64 -20.97 21.87
CA ASN A 489 -38.91 -21.33 21.25
C ASN A 489 -39.56 -22.54 21.94
N ASN A 490 -38.76 -23.48 22.42
CA ASN A 490 -39.22 -24.70 23.08
C ASN A 490 -39.69 -24.49 24.52
N SER A 491 -39.39 -23.36 25.17
CA SER A 491 -39.82 -23.07 26.55
C SER A 491 -41.32 -22.77 26.68
N GLY A 492 -42.03 -22.50 25.57
CA GLY A 492 -43.48 -22.27 25.52
C GLY A 492 -43.93 -20.93 26.15
N GLY A 493 -45.02 -20.35 25.62
CA GLY A 493 -45.58 -19.08 26.11
C GLY A 493 -44.91 -17.81 25.56
N ASP A 494 -45.33 -16.64 26.07
CA ASP A 494 -44.71 -15.34 25.74
C ASP A 494 -43.36 -15.20 26.45
N TYR A 495 -42.32 -15.79 25.84
CA TYR A 495 -40.97 -15.81 26.37
C TYR A 495 -40.37 -14.39 26.49
N GLU A 496 -40.80 -13.43 25.66
CA GLU A 496 -40.30 -12.04 25.71
C GLU A 496 -40.70 -11.36 27.02
N SER A 497 -41.97 -11.50 27.44
CA SER A 497 -42.44 -10.98 28.74
C SER A 497 -41.73 -11.62 29.93
N HIS A 498 -41.47 -12.93 29.86
CA HIS A 498 -40.73 -13.64 30.90
C HIS A 498 -39.27 -13.18 30.98
N LEU A 499 -38.58 -13.09 29.84
CA LEU A 499 -37.22 -12.55 29.73
C LEU A 499 -37.13 -11.13 30.26
N PHE A 500 -38.06 -10.25 29.89
CA PHE A 500 -38.09 -8.86 30.34
C PHE A 500 -38.23 -8.75 31.87
N SER A 501 -39.15 -9.52 32.46
CA SER A 501 -39.36 -9.56 33.91
C SER A 501 -38.12 -10.06 34.67
N LEU A 502 -37.51 -11.14 34.17
CA LEU A 502 -36.31 -11.73 34.75
C LEU A 502 -35.11 -10.78 34.64
N ALA A 503 -34.90 -10.18 33.47
CA ALA A 503 -33.87 -9.18 33.23
C ALA A 503 -33.98 -8.01 34.21
N LYS A 504 -35.18 -7.44 34.36
CA LYS A 504 -35.44 -6.32 35.28
C LYS A 504 -35.14 -6.67 36.74
N LYS A 505 -35.36 -7.92 37.15
CA LYS A 505 -35.10 -8.41 38.51
C LYS A 505 -33.60 -8.58 38.78
N ILE A 506 -32.88 -9.23 37.87
CA ILE A 506 -31.48 -9.64 38.08
C ILE A 506 -30.52 -8.47 37.81
N THR A 507 -30.80 -7.61 36.82
CA THR A 507 -29.95 -6.44 36.48
C THR A 507 -29.77 -5.49 37.66
N ARG A 508 -30.74 -5.42 38.60
CA ARG A 508 -30.59 -4.63 39.84
C ARG A 508 -29.45 -5.12 40.73
N ARG A 509 -29.09 -6.41 40.66
CA ARG A 509 -28.01 -7.03 41.44
C ARG A 509 -26.69 -7.05 40.68
N CYS A 510 -26.74 -7.12 39.36
CA CYS A 510 -25.56 -7.12 38.50
C CYS A 510 -25.72 -6.04 37.41
N PRO A 511 -25.62 -4.75 37.78
CA PRO A 511 -25.98 -3.64 36.89
C PRO A 511 -24.99 -3.44 35.72
N LEU A 512 -23.79 -4.01 35.76
CA LEU A 512 -22.83 -3.96 34.64
C LEU A 512 -23.22 -4.90 33.49
N VAL A 513 -24.02 -5.92 33.77
CA VAL A 513 -24.32 -6.99 32.82
C VAL A 513 -25.47 -6.57 31.92
N ARG A 514 -25.26 -6.73 30.62
CA ARG A 514 -26.29 -6.52 29.60
C ARG A 514 -26.64 -7.82 28.90
N ILE A 515 -27.88 -7.92 28.46
CA ILE A 515 -28.39 -9.04 27.68
C ILE A 515 -28.31 -8.67 26.21
N VAL A 516 -27.88 -9.62 25.39
CA VAL A 516 -27.67 -9.45 23.96
C VAL A 516 -28.33 -10.56 23.17
N ILE A 517 -28.95 -10.21 22.05
CA ILE A 517 -29.37 -11.15 21.01
C ILE A 517 -28.45 -11.01 19.80
N ASN A 518 -27.85 -12.11 19.37
CA ASN A 518 -27.05 -12.19 18.15
C ASN A 518 -27.76 -13.06 17.11
N GLU A 519 -28.39 -12.42 16.13
CA GLU A 519 -29.11 -13.10 15.04
C GLU A 519 -28.22 -13.94 14.13
N ASP A 520 -26.90 -13.73 14.11
CA ASP A 520 -25.98 -14.59 13.34
C ASP A 520 -25.69 -15.92 14.06
N ALA A 521 -26.03 -16.03 15.36
CA ALA A 521 -25.73 -17.16 16.22
C ALA A 521 -26.95 -18.06 16.51
N GLN A 522 -27.98 -18.09 15.64
CA GLN A 522 -29.28 -18.74 15.92
C GLN A 522 -29.19 -20.21 16.38
N TYR A 523 -28.21 -20.96 15.88
CA TYR A 523 -27.99 -22.37 16.20
C TYR A 523 -26.99 -22.61 17.34
N SER A 524 -26.62 -21.56 18.08
CA SER A 524 -25.67 -21.58 19.18
C SER A 524 -26.31 -21.08 20.46
N HIS A 525 -25.84 -21.55 21.61
CA HIS A 525 -26.24 -21.01 22.92
C HIS A 525 -25.78 -19.57 23.16
N PHE A 526 -25.01 -19.01 22.23
CA PHE A 526 -24.67 -17.59 22.16
C PHE A 526 -25.71 -16.74 21.40
N TYR A 527 -26.83 -17.31 20.93
CA TYR A 527 -27.94 -16.53 20.38
C TYR A 527 -28.43 -15.50 21.39
N LEU A 528 -28.81 -15.95 22.59
CA LEU A 528 -29.04 -15.10 23.75
C LEU A 528 -27.85 -15.27 24.70
N HIS A 529 -27.19 -14.17 25.06
CA HIS A 529 -26.05 -14.20 25.96
C HIS A 529 -26.00 -12.96 26.85
N ALA A 530 -25.32 -13.10 27.99
CA ALA A 530 -24.96 -11.99 28.86
C ALA A 530 -23.57 -11.47 28.49
N ARG A 531 -23.37 -10.16 28.56
CA ARG A 531 -22.12 -9.51 28.18
C ARG A 531 -21.73 -8.37 29.12
N VAL A 532 -20.43 -8.17 29.31
CA VAL A 532 -19.83 -6.98 29.93
C VAL A 532 -18.62 -6.57 29.09
N ASP A 533 -18.39 -5.27 28.90
CA ASP A 533 -17.23 -4.74 28.17
C ASP A 533 -16.37 -3.86 29.08
N LEU A 534 -15.04 -3.95 28.96
CA LEU A 534 -14.08 -3.06 29.61
C LEU A 534 -13.07 -2.50 28.59
N PRO A 535 -12.73 -1.20 28.61
CA PRO A 535 -11.74 -0.62 27.72
C PRO A 535 -10.32 -1.04 28.12
N ILE A 536 -9.38 -0.97 27.17
CA ILE A 536 -7.95 -1.19 27.40
C ILE A 536 -7.19 -0.16 26.59
N PHE A 537 -6.45 0.72 27.27
CA PHE A 537 -5.69 1.78 26.63
C PHE A 537 -4.30 1.29 26.25
N VAL A 538 -3.95 1.49 24.98
CA VAL A 538 -2.62 1.23 24.43
C VAL A 538 -1.99 2.59 24.12
N GLY A 539 -1.17 3.10 25.04
CA GLY A 539 -0.62 4.45 24.98
C GLY A 539 0.72 4.60 25.70
N SER A 540 1.61 5.41 25.13
CA SER A 540 2.93 5.76 25.70
C SER A 540 3.84 4.58 26.04
N GLY A 541 3.74 3.46 25.32
CA GLY A 541 4.52 2.24 25.60
C GLY A 541 3.98 1.37 26.73
N TYR A 542 2.77 1.62 27.25
CA TYR A 542 2.18 0.84 28.35
C TYR A 542 0.76 0.33 28.02
N LEU A 543 0.45 -0.88 28.50
CA LEU A 543 -0.90 -1.38 28.66
C LEU A 543 -1.43 -0.85 30.00
N SER A 544 -2.41 0.02 29.94
CA SER A 544 -2.90 0.75 31.12
C SER A 544 -4.43 0.77 31.14
N MET A 545 -4.98 1.18 32.30
CA MET A 545 -6.41 1.44 32.46
C MET A 545 -7.29 0.20 32.26
N LEU A 546 -6.78 -0.96 32.68
CA LEU A 546 -7.58 -2.14 33.00
C LEU A 546 -6.98 -2.77 34.26
N SER A 547 -7.67 -2.61 35.38
CA SER A 547 -7.18 -3.07 36.67
C SER A 547 -7.76 -4.42 37.05
N LYS A 548 -7.05 -5.11 37.95
CA LYS A 548 -7.52 -6.36 38.56
C LYS A 548 -8.89 -6.20 39.21
N ASN A 549 -9.14 -5.05 39.84
CA ASN A 549 -10.39 -4.80 40.56
C ASN A 549 -11.56 -4.65 39.57
N GLU A 550 -11.36 -3.90 38.49
CA GLU A 550 -12.36 -3.72 37.42
C GLU A 550 -12.71 -5.04 36.77
N LEU A 551 -11.67 -5.81 36.40
CA LEU A 551 -11.82 -7.11 35.78
C LEU A 551 -12.54 -8.10 36.70
N ASN A 552 -12.21 -8.13 38.00
CA ASN A 552 -12.88 -8.99 38.98
C ASN A 552 -14.36 -8.61 39.19
N ILE A 553 -14.69 -7.32 39.35
CA ILE A 553 -16.08 -6.88 39.54
C ILE A 553 -16.93 -7.25 38.32
N ALA A 554 -16.43 -6.97 37.11
CA ALA A 554 -17.11 -7.32 35.87
C ALA A 554 -17.31 -8.85 35.75
N PHE A 555 -16.28 -9.63 36.03
CA PHE A 555 -16.33 -11.09 35.96
C PHE A 555 -17.31 -11.70 36.97
N GLN A 556 -17.30 -11.24 38.23
CA GLN A 556 -18.21 -11.75 39.26
C GLN A 556 -19.67 -11.36 38.99
N GLN A 557 -19.92 -10.12 38.55
CA GLN A 557 -21.28 -9.71 38.16
C GLN A 557 -21.81 -10.55 37.00
N LEU A 558 -20.99 -10.78 35.96
CA LEU A 558 -21.38 -11.63 34.83
C LEU A 558 -21.65 -13.07 35.27
N LYS A 559 -20.76 -13.65 36.08
CA LYS A 559 -20.91 -15.02 36.59
C LYS A 559 -22.23 -15.20 37.36
N VAL A 560 -22.50 -14.31 38.31
CA VAL A 560 -23.72 -14.37 39.13
C VAL A 560 -24.97 -14.06 38.31
N PHE A 561 -24.90 -13.11 37.38
CA PHE A 561 -26.02 -12.77 36.52
C PHE A 561 -26.41 -13.96 35.65
N SER A 562 -25.44 -14.55 34.95
CA SER A 562 -25.71 -15.63 34.00
C SER A 562 -26.27 -16.88 34.66
N ASP A 563 -25.72 -17.29 35.81
CA ASP A 563 -26.22 -18.44 36.56
C ASP A 563 -27.67 -18.21 37.04
N GLN A 564 -27.95 -17.06 37.67
CA GLN A 564 -29.31 -16.73 38.13
C GLN A 564 -30.31 -16.58 36.97
N PHE A 565 -29.85 -16.03 35.85
CA PHE A 565 -30.68 -15.82 34.67
C PHE A 565 -31.00 -17.15 33.99
N GLU A 566 -30.01 -18.03 33.81
CA GLU A 566 -30.23 -19.37 33.26
C GLU A 566 -31.14 -20.21 34.17
N LEU A 567 -30.86 -20.23 35.48
CA LEU A 567 -31.68 -20.93 36.47
C LEU A 567 -33.14 -20.45 36.46
N GLY A 568 -33.34 -19.13 36.35
CA GLY A 568 -34.67 -18.53 36.28
C GLY A 568 -35.40 -18.82 34.97
N LEU A 569 -34.68 -18.82 33.85
CA LEU A 569 -35.24 -19.02 32.51
C LEU A 569 -35.65 -20.47 32.25
N PHE A 570 -34.89 -21.44 32.77
CA PHE A 570 -35.11 -22.87 32.52
C PHE A 570 -35.51 -23.68 33.76
N GLU A 571 -35.82 -23.02 34.88
CA GLU A 571 -36.21 -23.66 36.14
C GLU A 571 -35.20 -24.73 36.62
N GLY A 572 -33.91 -24.52 36.34
CA GLY A 572 -32.83 -25.46 36.68
C GLY A 572 -32.71 -26.70 35.81
N LYS A 573 -33.47 -26.80 34.71
CA LYS A 573 -33.36 -27.90 33.73
C LYS A 573 -32.13 -27.77 32.81
N GLN A 574 -31.50 -26.60 32.79
CA GLN A 574 -30.26 -26.31 32.05
C GLN A 574 -29.13 -25.97 33.03
N ASP A 575 -27.93 -26.46 32.70
CA ASP A 575 -26.63 -26.08 33.29
C ASP A 575 -25.58 -26.18 32.17
N LEU A 576 -25.31 -25.05 31.48
CA LEU A 576 -24.44 -25.05 30.31
C LEU A 576 -22.98 -25.31 30.68
N THR A 577 -22.38 -26.33 30.05
CA THR A 577 -20.97 -26.70 30.27
C THR A 577 -20.16 -26.59 28.98
N VAL A 578 -18.83 -26.46 29.10
CA VAL A 578 -17.91 -26.34 27.95
C VAL A 578 -18.12 -27.38 26.84
N PRO A 579 -18.33 -28.69 27.15
CA PRO A 579 -18.59 -29.70 26.12
C PRO A 579 -19.83 -29.42 25.25
N GLN A 580 -20.83 -28.71 25.79
CA GLN A 580 -22.08 -28.39 25.10
C GLN A 580 -21.95 -27.18 24.16
N LEU A 581 -20.86 -26.40 24.25
CA LEU A 581 -20.66 -25.18 23.45
C LEU A 581 -20.08 -25.44 22.05
N ARG A 582 -19.79 -26.69 21.67
CA ARG A 582 -19.13 -27.06 20.39
C ARG A 582 -17.79 -26.33 20.15
N LEU A 583 -17.15 -25.79 21.20
CA LEU A 583 -15.87 -25.07 21.13
C LEU A 583 -14.63 -25.96 21.35
N SER A 584 -14.83 -27.23 21.70
CA SER A 584 -13.78 -28.16 22.18
C SER A 584 -12.62 -28.40 21.21
N LYS A 585 -12.77 -28.12 19.91
CA LYS A 585 -11.71 -28.27 18.91
C LYS A 585 -10.68 -27.14 18.90
N TYR A 586 -10.94 -26.05 19.62
CA TYR A 586 -10.14 -24.82 19.57
C TYR A 586 -9.45 -24.49 20.91
N ILE A 587 -9.57 -25.36 21.91
CA ILE A 587 -9.11 -25.15 23.30
C ILE A 587 -7.69 -25.71 23.52
N GLU A 588 -6.84 -24.97 24.24
CA GLU A 588 -5.52 -25.38 24.77
C GLU A 588 -5.36 -25.03 26.26
N ASP A 589 -4.47 -25.73 26.98
CA ASP A 589 -4.14 -25.45 28.38
C ASP A 589 -3.17 -24.24 28.50
N ALA A 590 -3.42 -23.32 29.44
CA ALA A 590 -2.62 -22.09 29.62
C ALA A 590 -1.54 -22.18 30.73
N ASP A 591 -0.37 -21.56 30.53
CA ASP A 591 0.76 -21.50 31.51
C ASP A 591 0.79 -20.14 32.26
N PRO A 592 0.58 -20.08 33.60
CA PRO A 592 0.40 -18.83 34.34
C PRO A 592 1.68 -18.10 34.82
N ALA A 593 2.88 -18.61 34.54
CA ALA A 593 4.06 -18.30 35.39
C ALA A 593 4.94 -17.09 34.99
N LYS A 594 4.47 -16.08 34.25
CA LYS A 594 5.34 -14.95 33.89
C LYS A 594 4.70 -13.57 34.06
N TYR A 595 5.46 -12.67 34.70
CA TYR A 595 5.45 -11.19 34.62
C TYR A 595 4.78 -10.40 35.78
N ARG A 596 5.44 -9.29 36.15
CA ARG A 596 5.11 -8.29 37.18
C ARG A 596 5.52 -6.90 36.66
N ILE A 597 4.86 -5.81 37.11
CA ILE A 597 5.40 -4.55 37.70
C ILE A 597 4.35 -3.39 37.70
N ASN A 598 4.58 -2.41 38.58
CA ASN A 598 3.77 -1.33 39.17
C ASN A 598 3.50 -0.02 38.36
N LYS A 599 2.37 0.64 38.72
CA LYS A 599 2.01 2.08 38.99
C LYS A 599 2.68 3.23 38.23
N THR A 600 2.10 4.41 37.96
CA THR A 600 0.79 5.14 38.09
C THR A 600 1.04 6.53 37.44
N PHE A 601 0.09 7.18 36.76
CA PHE A 601 0.03 8.67 36.64
C PHE A 601 -1.39 9.17 36.32
N SER A 602 -1.64 10.47 36.57
CA SER A 602 -2.93 11.11 36.89
C SER A 602 -3.37 12.26 35.97
N THR A 603 -4.60 12.75 36.21
CA THR A 603 -5.23 14.11 35.98
C THR A 603 -5.69 14.46 34.55
N GLU A 604 -6.82 15.15 34.29
CA GLU A 604 -7.80 15.88 35.12
C GLU A 604 -9.15 16.13 34.37
N ASN A 605 -10.25 15.86 35.08
CA ASN A 605 -11.67 16.31 35.04
C ASN A 605 -12.27 17.26 33.96
N ASN A 606 -13.42 16.80 33.42
CA ASN A 606 -14.67 17.57 33.31
C ASN A 606 -15.84 16.62 33.61
N VAL A 607 -16.60 16.84 34.69
CA VAL A 607 -17.41 15.78 35.33
C VAL A 607 -18.88 15.84 34.93
N ARG A 608 -19.38 14.85 34.17
CA ARG A 608 -20.81 14.50 34.21
C ARG A 608 -21.12 13.75 35.51
N ARG A 609 -22.37 13.84 35.98
CA ARG A 609 -22.77 13.21 37.25
C ARG A 609 -23.08 11.73 37.04
N TRP A 610 -22.13 10.86 37.37
CA TRP A 610 -22.32 9.42 37.45
C TRP A 610 -23.03 9.04 38.76
N GLU A 611 -23.97 8.12 38.71
CA GLU A 611 -24.68 7.57 39.87
C GLU A 611 -23.99 6.30 40.35
N ARG A 612 -23.64 6.24 41.65
CA ARG A 612 -23.04 5.04 42.25
C ARG A 612 -24.13 4.09 42.72
N LEU A 613 -24.09 2.87 42.21
CA LEU A 613 -24.96 1.76 42.60
C LEU A 613 -24.16 0.71 43.36
N SER A 614 -24.52 0.48 44.62
CA SER A 614 -23.93 -0.58 45.43
C SER A 614 -24.65 -1.91 45.24
N SER A 615 -23.89 -2.99 45.06
CA SER A 615 -24.43 -4.34 44.86
C SER A 615 -23.65 -5.38 45.65
N SER A 616 -24.28 -6.52 45.94
CA SER A 616 -23.62 -7.66 46.57
C SER A 616 -22.47 -8.26 45.74
N CYS A 617 -22.41 -7.91 44.46
CA CYS A 617 -21.42 -8.41 43.49
C CYS A 617 -20.40 -7.33 43.11
N GLY A 618 -20.28 -6.27 43.93
CA GLY A 618 -19.39 -5.14 43.70
C GLY A 618 -20.14 -3.88 43.28
N ASP A 619 -19.63 -2.73 43.71
CA ASP A 619 -20.21 -1.42 43.41
C ASP A 619 -19.87 -1.00 41.96
N SER A 620 -20.75 -0.22 41.34
CA SER A 620 -20.58 0.30 39.97
C SER A 620 -21.05 1.75 39.85
N GLU A 621 -20.52 2.47 38.88
CA GLU A 621 -20.93 3.83 38.53
C GLU A 621 -21.65 3.83 37.19
N HIS A 622 -22.72 4.62 37.07
CA HIS A 622 -23.56 4.64 35.89
C HIS A 622 -23.86 6.04 35.37
N LEU A 623 -23.94 6.15 34.05
CA LEU A 623 -24.41 7.32 33.33
C LEU A 623 -25.64 6.91 32.53
N TYR A 624 -26.73 7.68 32.63
CA TYR A 624 -28.01 7.36 32.00
C TYR A 624 -28.54 8.52 31.15
N SER A 625 -29.31 8.19 30.12
CA SER A 625 -30.11 9.12 29.32
C SER A 625 -31.35 8.44 28.79
N GLU A 626 -32.41 9.22 28.58
CA GLU A 626 -33.63 8.77 27.90
C GLU A 626 -33.57 9.21 26.43
N ILE A 627 -33.90 8.29 25.52
CA ILE A 627 -33.91 8.52 24.08
C ILE A 627 -35.31 8.18 23.56
N SER A 628 -35.91 9.04 22.74
CA SER A 628 -37.19 8.70 22.10
C SER A 628 -37.05 7.48 21.18
N VAL A 629 -38.07 6.64 21.10
CA VAL A 629 -38.06 5.45 20.22
C VAL A 629 -37.82 5.83 18.75
N THR A 630 -38.32 6.98 18.29
CA THR A 630 -38.07 7.50 16.94
C THR A 630 -36.61 7.85 16.70
N SER A 631 -35.93 8.50 17.65
CA SER A 631 -34.49 8.77 17.56
C SER A 631 -33.67 7.48 17.59
N PHE A 632 -34.05 6.54 18.46
CA PHE A 632 -33.43 5.23 18.57
C PHE A 632 -33.52 4.44 17.25
N ASP A 633 -34.72 4.33 16.67
CA ASP A 633 -34.94 3.64 15.40
C ASP A 633 -34.14 4.33 14.27
N LYS A 634 -34.22 5.67 14.14
CA LYS A 634 -33.48 6.39 13.10
C LYS A 634 -31.98 6.13 13.13
N LYS A 635 -31.40 6.01 14.33
CA LYS A 635 -29.95 5.85 14.52
C LYS A 635 -29.49 4.41 14.37
N HIS A 636 -30.29 3.43 14.82
CA HIS A 636 -29.86 2.04 14.96
C HIS A 636 -30.58 1.06 14.01
N SER A 637 -31.81 1.34 13.56
CA SER A 637 -32.63 0.40 12.77
C SER A 637 -32.24 0.30 11.29
N ALA A 638 -31.43 1.24 10.77
CA ALA A 638 -30.96 1.20 9.37
C ALA A 638 -29.88 0.15 9.13
N SER A 639 -29.22 -0.31 10.19
CA SER A 639 -28.00 -1.15 10.13
C SER A 639 -28.29 -2.63 9.84
N VAL A 640 -29.52 -3.10 10.08
CA VAL A 640 -29.92 -4.50 9.92
C VAL A 640 -31.32 -4.54 9.31
N LYS A 641 -31.46 -5.04 8.07
CA LYS A 641 -32.74 -5.13 7.34
C LYS A 641 -33.85 -5.87 8.11
N GLU A 642 -33.49 -6.67 9.10
CA GLU A 642 -34.39 -7.53 9.89
C GLU A 642 -34.95 -6.85 11.15
N MET A 643 -34.40 -5.71 11.60
CA MET A 643 -34.84 -5.04 12.84
C MET A 643 -36.28 -4.53 12.81
N GLN A 644 -36.88 -4.32 11.63
CA GLN A 644 -38.25 -3.78 11.51
C GLN A 644 -39.35 -4.74 11.98
N GLN A 645 -39.06 -6.05 12.07
CA GLN A 645 -40.05 -7.08 12.41
C GLN A 645 -40.09 -7.43 13.91
N HIS A 646 -39.17 -6.90 14.70
CA HIS A 646 -39.01 -7.24 16.12
C HIS A 646 -39.67 -6.24 17.07
N SER A 647 -40.08 -6.71 18.26
CA SER A 647 -40.56 -5.86 19.35
C SER A 647 -39.49 -4.86 19.81
N LEU A 648 -39.89 -3.74 20.44
CA LEU A 648 -38.93 -2.74 20.94
C LEU A 648 -37.92 -3.36 21.91
N PHE A 649 -38.36 -4.30 22.74
CA PHE A 649 -37.48 -5.02 23.66
C PHE A 649 -36.41 -5.81 22.92
N ILE A 650 -36.78 -6.63 21.95
CA ILE A 650 -35.81 -7.41 21.16
C ILE A 650 -34.86 -6.50 20.37
N LYS A 651 -35.35 -5.39 19.81
CA LYS A 651 -34.50 -4.37 19.17
C LYS A 651 -33.43 -3.84 20.11
N THR A 652 -33.76 -3.56 21.38
CA THR A 652 -32.77 -3.11 22.36
C THR A 652 -31.71 -4.17 22.66
N LEU A 653 -32.09 -5.45 22.78
CA LEU A 653 -31.15 -6.55 23.00
C LEU A 653 -30.19 -6.77 21.82
N ILE A 654 -30.68 -6.64 20.58
CA ILE A 654 -29.82 -6.70 19.38
C ILE A 654 -28.84 -5.51 19.38
N THR A 655 -29.33 -4.32 19.69
CA THR A 655 -28.51 -3.09 19.71
C THR A 655 -27.42 -3.13 20.79
N ASN A 656 -27.68 -3.79 21.92
CA ASN A 656 -26.69 -4.04 22.97
C ASN A 656 -25.47 -4.84 22.46
N GLY A 657 -25.64 -5.69 21.43
CA GLY A 657 -24.54 -6.41 20.81
C GLY A 657 -23.69 -5.57 19.85
N LEU A 658 -24.32 -4.58 19.20
CA LEU A 658 -23.71 -3.71 18.19
C LEU A 658 -23.02 -2.48 18.80
N SER A 659 -23.46 -2.06 19.98
CA SER A 659 -22.98 -0.85 20.67
C SER A 659 -22.19 -1.23 21.91
N PRO A 660 -20.85 -1.36 21.86
CA PRO A 660 -20.06 -1.69 23.05
C PRO A 660 -20.29 -0.69 24.18
N PHE A 661 -20.18 -1.15 25.43
CA PHE A 661 -20.41 -0.41 26.70
C PHE A 661 -21.83 0.11 26.97
N VAL A 662 -22.63 0.38 25.94
CA VAL A 662 -23.97 0.96 26.09
C VAL A 662 -25.01 -0.15 26.25
N ASN A 663 -25.86 -0.01 27.26
CA ASN A 663 -27.01 -0.86 27.52
C ASN A 663 -28.30 -0.08 27.23
N PHE A 664 -29.12 -0.61 26.33
CA PHE A 664 -30.42 -0.11 25.97
C PHE A 664 -31.50 -0.99 26.61
N SER A 665 -32.53 -0.37 27.18
CA SER A 665 -33.72 -1.07 27.65
C SER A 665 -34.99 -0.23 27.44
N PRO A 666 -36.16 -0.85 27.17
CA PRO A 666 -37.40 -0.11 27.00
C PRO A 666 -37.84 0.62 28.28
N LEU A 667 -38.24 1.88 28.13
CA LEU A 667 -38.86 2.70 29.17
C LEU A 667 -40.27 3.10 28.72
N GLY A 668 -41.23 2.20 28.95
CA GLY A 668 -42.58 2.34 28.39
C GLY A 668 -42.61 2.10 26.88
N THR A 669 -43.54 2.75 26.18
CA THR A 669 -43.71 2.62 24.72
C THR A 669 -42.96 3.67 23.90
N ASP A 670 -42.60 4.79 24.54
CA ASP A 670 -42.19 6.01 23.81
C ASP A 670 -40.70 6.32 23.98
N TYR A 671 -40.05 5.73 24.98
CA TYR A 671 -38.66 5.97 25.32
C TYR A 671 -37.85 4.68 25.47
N VAL A 672 -36.56 4.79 25.20
CA VAL A 672 -35.53 3.80 25.47
C VAL A 672 -34.56 4.42 26.45
N HIS A 673 -34.31 3.72 27.54
CA HIS A 673 -33.27 4.06 28.49
C HIS A 673 -31.93 3.57 27.95
N ALA A 674 -30.97 4.47 27.77
CA ALA A 674 -29.59 4.16 27.43
C ALA A 674 -28.69 4.42 28.62
N GLY A 675 -27.79 3.50 28.93
CA GLY A 675 -26.84 3.68 30.01
C GLY A 675 -25.48 3.07 29.75
N ILE A 676 -24.44 3.65 30.33
CA ILE A 676 -23.13 3.03 30.48
C ILE A 676 -22.91 2.76 31.96
N GLY A 677 -22.49 1.54 32.28
CA GLY A 677 -22.06 1.14 33.62
C GLY A 677 -20.57 0.79 33.63
N TYR A 678 -19.87 1.16 34.71
CA TYR A 678 -18.47 0.81 34.90
C TYR A 678 -18.19 0.36 36.35
N PRO A 679 -17.26 -0.56 36.63
CA PRO A 679 -16.87 -0.92 37.99
C PRO A 679 -16.44 0.29 38.81
N SER A 680 -16.91 0.40 40.06
CA SER A 680 -16.49 1.48 40.95
C SER A 680 -15.23 1.12 41.73
N GLY A 681 -14.38 2.11 42.01
CA GLY A 681 -13.21 1.95 42.89
C GLY A 681 -11.86 2.13 42.21
N ASP A 682 -11.80 2.17 40.87
CA ASP A 682 -10.56 2.45 40.12
C ASP A 682 -10.77 3.22 38.80
N ILE A 683 -12.00 3.67 38.49
CA ILE A 683 -12.26 4.42 37.26
C ILE A 683 -11.37 5.67 37.17
N GLN A 684 -10.55 5.74 36.13
CA GLN A 684 -9.67 6.87 35.88
C GLN A 684 -10.36 7.95 35.05
N ASP A 685 -9.90 9.21 35.17
CA ASP A 685 -10.52 10.36 34.49
C ASP A 685 -10.60 10.17 32.96
N ASP A 686 -9.55 9.61 32.35
CA ASP A 686 -9.49 9.38 30.90
C ASP A 686 -10.48 8.31 30.43
N GLU A 687 -10.66 7.24 31.21
CA GLU A 687 -11.67 6.20 30.94
C GLU A 687 -13.07 6.82 31.00
N ARG A 688 -13.34 7.62 32.04
CA ARG A 688 -14.62 8.29 32.22
C ARG A 688 -14.91 9.24 31.05
N ILE A 689 -13.94 10.08 30.66
CA ILE A 689 -14.09 11.01 29.53
C ILE A 689 -14.33 10.24 28.22
N LEU A 690 -13.61 9.15 27.99
CA LEU A 690 -13.80 8.32 26.80
C LEU A 690 -15.21 7.71 26.76
N LEU A 691 -15.67 7.12 27.87
CA LEU A 691 -17.00 6.54 27.98
C LEU A 691 -18.09 7.59 27.81
N GLU A 692 -17.94 8.80 28.34
CA GLU A 692 -18.87 9.91 28.13
C GLU A 692 -18.94 10.34 26.66
N ARG A 693 -17.79 10.51 25.99
CA ARG A 693 -17.74 10.83 24.55
C ARG A 693 -18.36 9.73 23.70
N TRP A 694 -18.11 8.48 24.06
CA TRP A 694 -18.69 7.33 23.39
C TRP A 694 -20.20 7.28 23.60
N PHE A 695 -20.68 7.59 24.81
CA PHE A 695 -22.09 7.69 25.12
C PHE A 695 -22.78 8.78 24.32
N ASP A 696 -22.14 9.93 24.09
CA ASP A 696 -22.68 10.97 23.22
C ASP A 696 -22.74 10.49 21.77
N TYR A 697 -21.65 9.89 21.29
CA TYR A 697 -21.57 9.38 19.93
C TYR A 697 -22.65 8.33 19.63
N VAL A 698 -22.86 7.36 20.54
CA VAL A 698 -23.79 6.24 20.36
C VAL A 698 -25.20 6.54 20.86
N GLY A 699 -25.32 7.13 22.05
CA GLY A 699 -26.55 7.30 22.82
C GLY A 699 -27.25 8.66 22.64
N ALA A 700 -26.52 9.78 22.60
CA ALA A 700 -27.14 11.12 22.76
C ALA A 700 -26.91 12.16 21.65
N GLY A 701 -26.32 11.76 20.50
CA GLY A 701 -26.21 12.58 19.28
C GLY A 701 -27.31 12.34 18.26
#